data_AF-C3XCF1-F1
#
_entry.id   AF-C3XCF1-F1
#
_cell.length_a   1.000
_cell.length_b   1.000
_cell.length_c   1.000
_cell.angle_alpha   90.00
_cell.angle_beta   90.00
_cell.angle_gamma   90.00
#
_symmetry.space_group_name_H-M   'P 1'
#
loop_
_entity.id
_entity.type
_entity.pdbx_description
1 polymer ?
#
loop_
_entity_poly.entity_id
_entity_poly.type
_entity_poly.pdbx_seq_one_letter_code
_entity_poly.pdbx_strand_id
1 'polypeptide(L)'
;MRVGIGYSDNPDSFASGKQAASEALSKAGQVKPCDFVLLFCTARHDQQSLRDGVISVVGLSQPIYGGGAVGIITNDKFGYAGDQVGVVCFWLEDSACTILVENDLDQGEKETGIRLGKRLSDAGVTSSSPMLLFYDAVNRSHGDVRLLMATWLVEGLEQGLGFSPDVNGAGIQGDHACSATRQYTGGGMDKHAVISMAFSDDIRMDSVIVHGCRPASPYYTVTKADGSAILEINGKPALQFMDELLNSAVAPENYPFFLLFGLNHGERWGEYSEDHYASRLCLDIDKERGAIIMFEPDMTEGTEFRLMYRSLELDYMRPRIESVFSRLNGREPVFAVYIDCAGRCAGYGGIDIEDAHVVQEIVKDRVPLLGLYTGAEISSIGGRPRGLDWTGVFCVFSKDRTGKASALGKESGIRWETDAVKSDKSQEIPLEAVLKLCEQNAAKILELDTRSIAIRHELEHKRRGFSLLAELSVSLRQGTATEDIFMLATQRINAALNMQKTAVLLLNKEGQFVSHVLQGYSPDEKDALAGQPIVMDTEFFDPEKAVLVTAEDNPGRFSVLRDTLGLPYFISVPVVIENEVVAILITGRMEEMPPFLSRLGSSDVETLQAISSLLATVWVYRRLGDATKQAQSDGLTGLLNRGAFEMRAMETLQRSLTDGHGVMLAIIDCDHFKLVNDTYGHLTGDKVLSALADCLRENFRQDDLVSRIGGDEFAICCKISSGETGVINKIARLSEIWSKTPFETGEGKTIYSTLSIGIAISPADGTAYDKLFHHADIALYKAKQQGRNQYAIYDANDDGHSSLIR
;
A
#
# COMPACT_ATOMS: atom_id res chain seq x y z
N MET A 1 12.06 10.12 29.01
CA MET A 1 11.78 9.57 27.67
C MET A 1 10.34 9.84 27.24
N ARG A 2 10.19 10.39 26.04
CA ARG A 2 8.93 10.67 25.33
C ARG A 2 9.06 10.26 23.87
N VAL A 3 7.95 9.80 23.29
CA VAL A 3 7.92 9.26 21.93
C VAL A 3 6.72 9.81 21.14
N GLY A 4 6.94 10.11 19.87
CA GLY A 4 5.89 10.41 18.90
C GLY A 4 5.94 9.43 17.73
N ILE A 5 4.77 8.95 17.27
CA ILE A 5 4.67 7.91 16.24
C ILE A 5 3.76 8.40 15.13
N GLY A 6 4.20 8.28 13.88
CA GLY A 6 3.42 8.64 12.70
C GLY A 6 3.39 7.52 11.68
N TYR A 7 2.39 7.58 10.80
CA TYR A 7 2.10 6.57 9.81
C TYR A 7 1.82 7.20 8.45
N SER A 8 2.28 6.54 7.39
CA SER A 8 1.87 6.88 6.02
C SER A 8 1.67 5.63 5.19
N ASP A 9 0.73 5.69 4.26
CA ASP A 9 0.47 4.72 3.20
C ASP A 9 0.50 5.40 1.80
N ASN A 10 1.13 6.57 1.72
CA ASN A 10 1.31 7.30 0.47
C ASN A 10 2.35 6.59 -0.42
N PRO A 11 2.05 6.28 -1.69
CA PRO A 11 2.99 5.59 -2.58
C PRO A 11 4.21 6.44 -2.98
N ASP A 12 4.12 7.78 -2.90
CA ASP A 12 5.29 8.63 -3.15
C ASP A 12 6.24 8.60 -1.95
N SER A 13 7.47 8.14 -2.17
CA SER A 13 8.43 7.89 -1.09
C SER A 13 8.77 9.15 -0.30
N PHE A 14 9.05 10.27 -0.97
CA PHE A 14 9.38 11.53 -0.30
C PHE A 14 8.18 12.07 0.50
N ALA A 15 7.00 12.12 -0.11
CA ALA A 15 5.78 12.59 0.54
C ALA A 15 5.40 11.69 1.73
N SER A 16 5.57 10.38 1.60
CA SER A 16 5.29 9.41 2.66
C SER A 16 6.16 9.65 3.89
N GLY A 17 7.48 9.84 3.68
CA GLY A 17 8.42 10.14 4.76
C GLY A 17 8.10 11.46 5.45
N LYS A 18 7.78 12.50 4.67
CA LYS A 18 7.38 13.81 5.19
C LYS A 18 6.08 13.71 6.01
N GLN A 19 5.08 12.99 5.51
CA GLN A 19 3.79 12.83 6.17
C GLN A 19 3.93 12.09 7.51
N ALA A 20 4.58 10.92 7.50
CA ALA A 20 4.77 10.12 8.71
C ALA A 20 5.59 10.88 9.76
N ALA A 21 6.67 11.56 9.36
CA ALA A 21 7.46 12.37 10.29
C ALA A 21 6.67 13.55 10.88
N SER A 22 5.87 14.25 10.05
CA SER A 22 5.04 15.37 10.51
C SER A 22 4.00 14.91 11.52
N GLU A 23 3.37 13.76 11.28
CA GLU A 23 2.41 13.15 12.19
C GLU A 23 3.07 12.76 13.53
N ALA A 24 4.27 12.15 13.48
CA ALA A 24 5.04 11.78 14.67
C ALA A 24 5.35 12.98 15.57
N LEU A 25 5.84 14.08 14.98
CA LEU A 25 6.11 15.32 15.72
C LEU A 25 4.84 15.94 16.30
N SER A 26 3.75 15.95 15.53
CA SER A 26 2.45 16.48 15.98
C SER A 26 1.91 15.71 17.17
N LYS A 27 1.98 14.37 17.14
CA LYS A 27 1.51 13.50 18.24
C LYS A 27 2.38 13.63 19.50
N ALA A 28 3.67 13.91 19.36
CA ALA A 28 4.56 14.16 20.50
C ALA A 28 4.32 15.52 21.19
N GLY A 29 3.80 16.52 20.45
CA GLY A 29 3.61 17.87 20.94
C GLY A 29 4.91 18.56 21.40
N GLN A 30 6.05 18.18 20.82
CA GLN A 30 7.37 18.72 21.18
C GLN A 30 7.85 19.77 20.18
N VAL A 31 8.51 20.80 20.71
CA VAL A 31 9.12 21.89 19.90
C VAL A 31 10.63 21.72 19.76
N LYS A 32 11.25 20.89 20.61
CA LYS A 32 12.68 20.59 20.55
C LYS A 32 12.94 19.52 19.47
N PRO A 33 14.10 19.58 18.78
CA PRO A 33 14.55 18.46 17.93
C PRO A 33 14.60 17.16 18.72
N CYS A 34 14.22 16.05 18.09
CA CYS A 34 14.36 14.70 18.65
C CYS A 34 15.83 14.28 18.72
N ASP A 35 16.14 13.33 19.61
CA ASP A 35 17.48 12.78 19.77
C ASP A 35 17.84 11.81 18.65
N PHE A 36 16.89 10.97 18.23
CA PHE A 36 17.00 10.10 17.07
C PHE A 36 15.61 9.70 16.54
N VAL A 37 15.59 9.07 15.37
CA VAL A 37 14.37 8.58 14.71
C VAL A 37 14.49 7.09 14.42
N LEU A 38 13.40 6.34 14.60
CA LEU A 38 13.21 5.04 13.95
C LEU A 38 12.35 5.20 12.71
N LEU A 39 12.79 4.63 11.60
CA LEU A 39 12.09 4.62 10.32
C LEU A 39 11.99 3.19 9.82
N PHE A 40 10.75 2.73 9.63
CA PHE A 40 10.45 1.42 9.05
C PHE A 40 9.55 1.59 7.83
N CYS A 41 9.79 0.80 6.78
CA CYS A 41 9.03 0.87 5.55
C CYS A 41 8.97 -0.48 4.84
N THR A 42 7.93 -0.68 4.04
CA THR A 42 7.89 -1.82 3.11
C THR A 42 8.89 -1.66 1.97
N ALA A 43 9.13 -2.75 1.24
CA ALA A 43 10.07 -2.80 0.12
C ALA A 43 9.68 -1.92 -1.10
N ARG A 44 8.53 -1.24 -1.06
CA ARG A 44 8.03 -0.44 -2.19
C ARG A 44 8.61 0.95 -2.27
N HIS A 45 9.15 1.43 -1.16
CA HIS A 45 9.71 2.76 -1.10
C HIS A 45 11.15 2.78 -1.58
N ASP A 46 11.48 3.82 -2.35
CA ASP A 46 12.86 4.23 -2.49
C ASP A 46 13.33 4.77 -1.15
N GLN A 47 14.22 4.02 -0.49
CA GLN A 47 14.61 4.30 0.88
C GLN A 47 15.38 5.61 1.04
N GLN A 48 16.11 6.04 0.00
CA GLN A 48 16.81 7.32 0.00
C GLN A 48 15.82 8.48 -0.04
N SER A 49 14.90 8.47 -1.02
CA SER A 49 13.85 9.47 -1.16
C SER A 49 12.95 9.53 0.09
N LEU A 50 12.62 8.37 0.65
CA LEU A 50 11.85 8.28 1.90
C LEU A 50 12.59 8.94 3.07
N ARG A 51 13.88 8.61 3.24
CA ARG A 51 14.74 9.20 4.25
C ARG A 51 14.86 10.72 4.08
N ASP A 52 15.01 11.21 2.86
CA ASP A 52 15.08 12.64 2.55
C ASP A 52 13.77 13.35 2.92
N GLY A 53 12.63 12.69 2.71
CA GLY A 53 11.32 13.15 3.16
C GLY A 53 11.25 13.33 4.68
N VAL A 54 11.72 12.35 5.46
CA VAL A 54 11.80 12.43 6.93
C VAL A 54 12.73 13.56 7.36
N ILE A 55 13.93 13.63 6.78
CA ILE A 55 14.94 14.67 7.06
C ILE A 55 14.38 16.08 6.82
N SER A 56 13.55 16.26 5.79
CA SER A 56 12.91 17.55 5.49
C SER A 56 12.03 18.09 6.63
N VAL A 57 11.63 17.21 7.56
CA VAL A 57 10.79 17.52 8.73
C VAL A 57 11.60 17.54 10.02
N VAL A 58 12.41 16.51 10.29
CA VAL A 58 13.12 16.36 11.58
C VAL A 58 14.47 17.07 11.63
N GLY A 59 15.05 17.38 10.46
CA GLY A 59 16.37 18.00 10.31
C GLY A 59 17.48 17.03 9.90
N LEU A 60 18.52 17.57 9.26
CA LEU A 60 19.67 16.81 8.74
C LEU A 60 20.61 16.24 9.82
N SER A 61 20.59 16.81 11.03
CA SER A 61 21.47 16.42 12.13
C SER A 61 20.99 15.19 12.90
N GLN A 62 19.75 14.77 12.67
CA GLN A 62 19.08 13.73 13.45
C GLN A 62 19.45 12.36 12.88
N PRO A 63 20.06 11.47 13.66
CA PRO A 63 20.35 10.11 13.20
C PRO A 63 19.03 9.33 13.05
N ILE A 64 18.92 8.58 11.96
CA ILE A 64 17.75 7.75 11.64
C ILE A 64 18.20 6.29 11.59
N TYR A 65 17.54 5.45 12.39
CA TYR A 65 17.76 4.01 12.48
C TYR A 65 16.52 3.22 12.03
N GLY A 66 16.65 1.93 11.73
CA GLY A 66 15.54 1.06 11.35
C GLY A 66 15.78 0.35 10.02
N GLY A 67 14.73 -0.02 9.29
CA GLY A 67 14.89 -0.75 8.02
C GLY A 67 13.58 -1.20 7.39
N GLY A 68 13.64 -2.31 6.64
CA GLY A 68 12.47 -2.97 6.06
C GLY A 68 11.47 -3.52 7.09
N ALA A 69 10.19 -3.39 6.83
CA ALA A 69 9.16 -4.14 7.53
C ALA A 69 8.13 -4.61 6.50
N VAL A 70 7.58 -5.80 6.66
CA VAL A 70 6.53 -6.31 5.77
C VAL A 70 5.27 -5.46 5.89
N GLY A 71 5.07 -4.87 7.06
CA GLY A 71 4.02 -3.92 7.34
C GLY A 71 4.23 -3.19 8.65
N ILE A 72 3.38 -2.20 8.90
CA ILE A 72 3.47 -1.28 10.04
C ILE A 72 2.17 -1.33 10.82
N ILE A 73 2.29 -1.23 12.14
CA ILE A 73 1.18 -1.13 13.10
C ILE A 73 1.43 0.11 13.97
N THR A 74 0.39 0.86 14.24
CA THR A 74 0.38 2.00 15.17
C THR A 74 -0.84 1.89 16.08
N ASN A 75 -1.07 2.87 16.97
CA ASN A 75 -2.24 2.87 17.86
C ASN A 75 -3.59 2.79 17.13
N ASP A 76 -3.67 3.29 15.89
CA ASP A 76 -4.93 3.49 15.16
C ASP A 76 -4.90 3.05 13.69
N LYS A 77 -3.73 2.65 13.16
CA LYS A 77 -3.58 2.15 11.79
C LYS A 77 -2.69 0.91 11.74
N PHE A 78 -2.98 0.00 10.82
CA PHE A 78 -2.09 -1.09 10.46
C PHE A 78 -2.19 -1.38 8.95
N GLY A 79 -1.15 -1.99 8.39
CA GLY A 79 -1.16 -2.46 7.00
C GLY A 79 0.14 -3.17 6.62
N TYR A 80 0.04 -4.11 5.68
CA TYR A 80 1.13 -4.96 5.19
C TYR A 80 0.97 -5.29 3.70
N ALA A 81 0.23 -4.45 2.99
CA ALA A 81 -0.22 -4.68 1.63
C ALA A 81 0.17 -3.51 0.72
N GLY A 82 1.32 -2.88 0.91
CA GLY A 82 1.67 -1.73 0.07
C GLY A 82 2.73 -0.83 0.68
N ASP A 83 2.45 0.46 0.66
CA ASP A 83 3.38 1.57 0.86
C ASP A 83 3.41 2.04 2.32
N GLN A 84 3.37 1.09 3.26
CA GLN A 84 3.30 1.41 4.68
C GLN A 84 4.65 1.90 5.22
N VAL A 85 4.60 3.02 5.94
CA VAL A 85 5.74 3.66 6.59
C VAL A 85 5.39 3.97 8.04
N GLY A 86 6.29 3.61 8.95
CA GLY A 86 6.24 3.97 10.37
C GLY A 86 7.44 4.85 10.73
N VAL A 87 7.16 6.00 11.34
CA VAL A 87 8.20 6.91 11.86
C VAL A 87 8.00 7.08 13.35
N VAL A 88 9.08 6.93 14.12
CA VAL A 88 9.10 7.17 15.56
C VAL A 88 10.17 8.20 15.91
N CYS A 89 9.78 9.30 16.52
CA CYS A 89 10.70 10.32 17.02
C CYS A 89 10.89 10.13 18.54
N PHE A 90 12.15 10.06 18.98
CA PHE A 90 12.51 9.86 20.39
C PHE A 90 13.06 11.15 21.02
N TRP A 91 12.59 11.46 22.22
CA TRP A 91 13.20 12.43 23.13
C TRP A 91 13.54 11.70 24.42
N LEU A 92 14.82 11.45 24.69
CA LEU A 92 15.27 10.69 25.84
C LEU A 92 15.07 11.47 27.15
N GLU A 93 15.16 12.80 27.09
CA GLU A 93 15.06 13.70 28.24
C GLU A 93 16.14 13.38 29.29
N ASP A 94 15.77 12.78 30.43
CA ASP A 94 16.68 12.41 31.51
C ASP A 94 17.23 10.97 31.38
N SER A 95 16.79 10.23 30.36
CA SER A 95 17.22 8.86 30.06
C SER A 95 18.39 8.84 29.06
N ALA A 96 19.06 7.70 28.90
CA ALA A 96 20.06 7.48 27.88
C ALA A 96 19.74 6.23 27.03
N CYS A 97 20.20 6.22 25.78
CA CYS A 97 20.11 5.07 24.89
C CYS A 97 21.45 4.92 24.15
N THR A 98 22.11 3.78 24.36
CA THR A 98 23.31 3.40 23.63
C THR A 98 22.89 2.68 22.36
N ILE A 99 23.12 3.31 21.21
CA ILE A 99 22.81 2.74 19.90
C ILE A 99 24.11 2.31 19.22
N LEU A 100 24.24 1.04 18.90
CA LEU A 100 25.39 0.49 18.17
C LEU A 100 24.94 -0.24 16.92
N VAL A 101 25.69 -0.02 15.84
CA VAL A 101 25.54 -0.72 14.57
C VAL A 101 26.76 -1.61 14.36
N GLU A 102 26.50 -2.88 14.02
CA GLU A 102 27.49 -3.83 13.54
C GLU A 102 27.11 -4.30 12.13
N ASN A 103 28.11 -4.41 11.26
CA ASN A 103 27.95 -4.85 9.87
C ASN A 103 28.49 -6.27 9.69
N ASP A 104 28.49 -6.73 8.44
CA ASP A 104 29.02 -8.02 8.01
C ASP A 104 28.24 -9.21 8.58
N LEU A 105 26.93 -9.03 8.82
CA LEU A 105 26.06 -10.10 9.33
C LEU A 105 26.00 -11.30 8.37
N ASP A 106 26.12 -11.04 7.07
CA ASP A 106 26.17 -12.07 6.02
C ASP A 106 27.43 -12.93 6.05
N GLN A 107 28.50 -12.44 6.68
CA GLN A 107 29.79 -13.12 6.82
C GLN A 107 29.86 -14.04 8.06
N GLY A 108 28.87 -13.96 8.96
CA GLY A 108 28.76 -14.81 10.14
C GLY A 108 27.88 -14.17 11.22
N GLU A 109 26.70 -14.75 11.43
CA GLU A 109 25.70 -14.28 12.38
C GLU A 109 26.25 -14.29 13.82
N LYS A 110 26.92 -15.38 14.20
CA LYS A 110 27.50 -15.58 15.53
C LYS A 110 28.66 -14.63 15.80
N GLU A 111 29.60 -14.52 14.87
CA GLU A 111 30.77 -13.64 14.99
C GLU A 111 30.34 -12.18 15.11
N THR A 112 29.32 -11.78 14.35
CA THR A 112 28.71 -10.45 14.42
C THR A 112 28.06 -10.21 15.79
N GLY A 113 27.31 -11.19 16.32
CA GLY A 113 26.79 -11.16 17.68
C GLY A 113 27.89 -10.98 18.74
N ILE A 114 29.02 -11.71 18.62
CA ILE A 114 30.15 -11.60 19.57
C ILE A 114 30.76 -10.20 19.54
N ARG A 115 30.96 -9.61 18.36
CA ARG A 115 31.51 -8.24 18.23
C ARG A 115 30.56 -7.22 18.86
N LEU A 116 29.27 -7.34 18.55
CA LEU A 116 28.22 -6.48 19.10
C LEU A 116 28.19 -6.56 20.63
N GLY A 117 28.17 -7.76 21.19
CA GLY A 117 28.13 -7.98 22.64
C GLY A 117 29.35 -7.40 23.35
N LYS A 118 30.55 -7.53 22.78
CA LYS A 118 31.76 -6.91 23.34
C LYS A 118 31.66 -5.38 23.38
N ARG A 119 31.22 -4.75 22.29
CA ARG A 119 31.06 -3.29 22.23
C ARG A 119 29.98 -2.78 23.17
N LEU A 120 28.89 -3.52 23.35
CA LEU A 120 27.85 -3.20 24.33
C LEU A 120 28.39 -3.29 25.76
N SER A 121 29.16 -4.34 26.06
CA SER A 121 29.85 -4.50 27.35
C SER A 121 30.81 -3.34 27.61
N ASP A 122 31.63 -2.96 26.62
CA ASP A 122 32.54 -1.81 26.69
C ASP A 122 31.79 -0.46 26.88
N ALA A 123 30.57 -0.37 26.37
CA ALA A 123 29.68 0.78 26.55
C ALA A 123 28.92 0.78 27.89
N GLY A 124 29.14 -0.22 28.74
CA GLY A 124 28.55 -0.30 30.08
C GLY A 124 27.14 -0.88 30.15
N VAL A 125 26.69 -1.58 29.11
CA VAL A 125 25.39 -2.27 29.10
C VAL A 125 25.40 -3.42 30.11
N THR A 126 24.34 -3.55 30.90
CA THR A 126 24.22 -4.57 31.95
C THR A 126 23.08 -5.54 31.67
N SER A 127 22.97 -6.61 32.48
CA SER A 127 21.87 -7.57 32.35
C SER A 127 20.49 -6.99 32.70
N SER A 128 20.42 -5.79 33.30
CA SER A 128 19.15 -5.10 33.56
C SER A 128 18.79 -4.04 32.51
N SER A 129 19.69 -3.73 31.59
CA SER A 129 19.46 -2.75 30.54
C SER A 129 18.51 -3.35 29.50
N PRO A 130 17.31 -2.79 29.30
CA PRO A 130 16.38 -3.31 28.30
C PRO A 130 16.90 -2.98 26.91
N MET A 131 16.80 -3.96 26.00
CA MET A 131 17.37 -3.87 24.67
C MET A 131 16.33 -4.11 23.56
N LEU A 132 16.44 -3.30 22.50
CA LEU A 132 15.84 -3.59 21.20
C LEU A 132 16.95 -3.98 20.22
N LEU A 133 16.69 -5.02 19.42
CA LEU A 133 17.61 -5.52 18.40
C LEU A 133 16.90 -5.61 17.04
N PHE A 134 17.39 -4.93 16.02
CA PHE A 134 16.89 -5.03 14.66
C PHE A 134 18.03 -5.52 13.76
N TYR A 135 17.81 -6.59 13.01
CA TYR A 135 18.83 -7.16 12.14
C TYR A 135 18.25 -7.52 10.78
N ASP A 136 19.09 -7.52 9.74
CA ASP A 136 18.63 -7.89 8.40
C ASP A 136 18.38 -9.39 8.37
N ALA A 137 17.13 -9.80 8.19
CA ALA A 137 16.78 -11.21 8.12
C ALA A 137 17.01 -11.81 6.73
N VAL A 138 17.20 -10.97 5.70
CA VAL A 138 17.26 -11.40 4.30
C VAL A 138 18.58 -10.98 3.65
N ASN A 139 19.28 -11.96 3.08
CA ASN A 139 20.45 -11.75 2.23
C ASN A 139 20.16 -12.25 0.81
N ARG A 140 20.32 -11.36 -0.18
CA ARG A 140 20.15 -11.64 -1.63
C ARG A 140 21.43 -11.40 -2.44
N SER A 141 22.59 -11.32 -1.79
CA SER A 141 23.86 -10.92 -2.43
C SER A 141 24.37 -11.89 -3.48
N HIS A 142 23.90 -13.15 -3.46
CA HIS A 142 24.33 -14.21 -4.36
C HIS A 142 23.23 -14.68 -5.33
N GLY A 143 22.17 -13.88 -5.53
CA GLY A 143 21.05 -14.22 -6.40
C GLY A 143 19.92 -14.94 -5.68
N ASP A 144 20.25 -15.97 -4.89
CA ASP A 144 19.27 -16.71 -4.09
C ASP A 144 18.99 -16.01 -2.75
N VAL A 145 17.79 -16.25 -2.20
CA VAL A 145 17.42 -15.80 -0.85
C VAL A 145 18.07 -16.70 0.19
N ARG A 146 18.94 -16.10 1.02
CA ARG A 146 19.40 -16.69 2.28
C ARG A 146 18.76 -15.93 3.44
N LEU A 147 18.10 -16.66 4.33
CA LEU A 147 17.63 -16.09 5.59
C LEU A 147 18.77 -16.09 6.62
N LEU A 148 18.94 -14.99 7.34
CA LEU A 148 19.92 -14.84 8.42
C LEU A 148 19.22 -15.13 9.75
N MET A 149 19.78 -16.03 10.57
CA MET A 149 19.05 -16.60 11.71
C MET A 149 19.32 -15.86 13.01
N ALA A 150 18.28 -15.66 13.81
CA ALA A 150 18.40 -15.06 15.13
C ALA A 150 19.16 -15.96 16.11
N THR A 151 19.03 -17.29 15.99
CA THR A 151 19.68 -18.24 16.91
C THR A 151 21.17 -17.96 17.08
N TRP A 152 21.92 -17.86 15.98
CA TRP A 152 23.37 -17.65 16.04
C TRP A 152 23.73 -16.23 16.46
N LEU A 153 22.98 -15.23 16.01
CA LEU A 153 23.20 -13.83 16.38
C LEU A 153 23.04 -13.62 17.89
N VAL A 154 21.97 -14.17 18.48
CA VAL A 154 21.68 -14.06 19.91
C VAL A 154 22.69 -14.87 20.74
N GLU A 155 23.05 -16.08 20.29
CA GLU A 155 24.11 -16.87 20.96
C GLU A 155 25.45 -16.11 21.00
N GLY A 156 25.82 -15.49 19.88
CA GLY A 156 27.01 -14.66 19.80
C GLY A 156 26.92 -13.43 20.71
N LEU A 157 25.76 -12.76 20.74
CA LEU A 157 25.51 -11.60 21.60
C LEU A 157 25.68 -11.95 23.09
N GLU A 158 25.07 -13.04 23.55
CA GLU A 158 25.23 -13.54 24.93
C GLU A 158 26.71 -13.84 25.25
N GLN A 159 27.43 -14.48 24.33
CA GLN A 159 28.85 -14.77 24.49
C GLN A 159 29.70 -13.48 24.59
N GLY A 160 29.39 -12.47 23.77
CA GLY A 160 30.10 -11.20 23.77
C GLY A 160 29.86 -10.36 25.03
N LEU A 161 28.62 -10.37 25.56
CA LEU A 161 28.24 -9.68 26.79
C LEU A 161 28.76 -10.38 28.06
N GLY A 162 28.82 -11.72 28.03
CA GLY A 162 29.13 -12.54 29.19
C GLY A 162 27.94 -12.77 30.14
N PHE A 163 26.73 -12.37 29.73
CA PHE A 163 25.47 -12.59 30.44
C PHE A 163 24.30 -12.69 29.45
N SER A 164 23.16 -13.23 29.89
CA SER A 164 21.92 -13.24 29.09
C SER A 164 21.22 -11.87 29.16
N PRO A 165 21.08 -11.13 28.04
CA PRO A 165 20.43 -9.82 28.03
C PRO A 165 18.90 -9.92 28.03
N ASP A 166 18.24 -8.88 28.54
CA ASP A 166 16.80 -8.65 28.37
C ASP A 166 16.56 -7.96 27.03
N VAL A 167 16.46 -8.76 25.96
CA VAL A 167 16.37 -8.29 24.58
C VAL A 167 15.09 -8.77 23.91
N ASN A 168 14.40 -7.83 23.27
CA ASN A 168 13.42 -8.11 22.24
C ASN A 168 13.95 -7.62 20.90
N GLY A 169 13.58 -8.28 19.82
CA GLY A 169 14.11 -7.91 18.52
C GLY A 169 13.31 -8.45 17.35
N ALA A 170 13.65 -7.93 16.18
CA ALA A 170 12.99 -8.28 14.94
C ALA A 170 14.00 -8.50 13.81
N GLY A 171 13.78 -9.58 13.07
CA GLY A 171 14.38 -9.84 11.78
C GLY A 171 13.66 -9.02 10.71
N ILE A 172 14.30 -7.94 10.28
CA ILE A 172 13.81 -6.95 9.34
C ILE A 172 13.72 -7.57 7.94
N GLN A 173 12.53 -7.45 7.34
CA GLN A 173 12.16 -8.00 6.04
C GLN A 173 11.25 -7.01 5.31
N GLY A 174 11.46 -6.79 4.01
CA GLY A 174 10.75 -5.72 3.29
C GLY A 174 9.31 -6.03 2.84
N ASP A 175 9.01 -7.29 2.54
CA ASP A 175 7.69 -7.79 2.11
C ASP A 175 7.65 -9.32 2.21
N HIS A 176 6.49 -9.95 1.97
CA HIS A 176 6.35 -11.41 1.93
C HIS A 176 7.20 -12.10 0.84
N ALA A 177 7.69 -11.36 -0.16
CA ALA A 177 8.60 -11.89 -1.19
C ALA A 177 10.09 -11.83 -0.78
N CYS A 178 10.38 -11.44 0.45
CA CYS A 178 11.74 -11.21 0.94
C CYS A 178 12.52 -10.24 0.05
N SER A 179 11.88 -9.19 -0.48
CA SER A 179 12.54 -8.22 -1.33
C SER A 179 13.70 -7.54 -0.59
N ALA A 180 14.78 -7.24 -1.33
CA ALA A 180 15.96 -6.61 -0.75
C ALA A 180 15.63 -5.22 -0.22
N THR A 181 16.04 -4.94 1.02
CA THR A 181 15.97 -3.61 1.63
C THR A 181 17.34 -3.23 2.20
N ARG A 182 17.50 -1.98 2.62
CA ARG A 182 18.64 -1.50 3.42
C ARG A 182 18.16 -1.09 4.81
N GLN A 183 19.08 -1.12 5.77
CA GLN A 183 18.85 -0.54 7.08
C GLN A 183 19.34 0.89 7.14
N TYR A 184 18.61 1.72 7.88
CA TYR A 184 19.06 3.05 8.25
C TYR A 184 19.99 2.91 9.46
N THR A 185 21.22 3.41 9.36
CA THR A 185 22.28 3.16 10.36
C THR A 185 22.76 4.44 11.04
N GLY A 186 21.83 5.38 11.23
CA GLY A 186 22.08 6.70 11.80
C GLY A 186 22.27 7.72 10.68
N GLY A 187 23.51 7.94 10.25
CA GLY A 187 23.84 8.90 9.18
C GLY A 187 23.77 8.35 7.75
N GLY A 188 23.82 7.02 7.60
CA GLY A 188 23.86 6.33 6.31
C GLY A 188 22.80 5.24 6.17
N MET A 189 23.01 4.40 5.16
CA MET A 189 22.24 3.18 4.94
C MET A 189 23.17 2.03 4.55
N ASP A 190 23.04 0.91 5.24
CA ASP A 190 23.87 -0.27 5.05
C ASP A 190 23.02 -1.51 4.75
N LYS A 191 23.68 -2.62 4.42
CA LYS A 191 23.07 -3.95 4.26
C LYS A 191 23.77 -4.94 5.18
N HIS A 192 23.02 -5.95 5.58
CA HIS A 192 23.49 -7.01 6.49
C HIS A 192 24.00 -6.41 7.80
N ALA A 193 23.22 -5.47 8.33
CA ALA A 193 23.53 -4.77 9.57
C ALA A 193 22.66 -5.29 10.73
N VAL A 194 23.18 -5.08 11.93
CA VAL A 194 22.49 -5.26 13.21
C VAL A 194 22.54 -3.95 13.97
N ILE A 195 21.37 -3.44 14.33
CA ILE A 195 21.17 -2.25 15.15
C ILE A 195 20.74 -2.71 16.54
N SER A 196 21.53 -2.38 17.55
CA SER A 196 21.17 -2.56 18.96
C SER A 196 20.85 -1.22 19.60
N MET A 197 19.85 -1.21 20.46
CA MET A 197 19.46 -0.04 21.26
C MET A 197 19.30 -0.48 22.71
N ALA A 198 20.27 -0.13 23.56
CA ALA A 198 20.25 -0.45 24.99
C ALA A 198 19.88 0.82 25.77
N PHE A 199 18.78 0.77 26.51
CA PHE A 199 18.34 1.91 27.33
C PHE A 199 18.96 1.85 28.74
N SER A 200 19.10 3.01 29.37
CA SER A 200 19.56 3.13 30.75
C SER A 200 18.58 2.51 31.75
N ASP A 201 19.09 2.18 32.95
CA ASP A 201 18.36 1.41 33.97
C ASP A 201 17.11 2.12 34.57
N ASP A 202 16.92 3.42 34.31
CA ASP A 202 15.69 4.16 34.64
C ASP A 202 14.51 3.79 33.73
N ILE A 203 14.79 3.13 32.61
CA ILE A 203 13.81 2.52 31.72
C ILE A 203 13.71 1.03 32.03
N ARG A 204 12.48 0.53 32.09
CA ARG A 204 12.18 -0.89 32.27
C ARG A 204 11.33 -1.41 31.13
N MET A 205 11.57 -2.65 30.72
CA MET A 205 10.78 -3.34 29.69
C MET A 205 10.01 -4.49 30.32
N ASP A 206 8.72 -4.58 30.00
CA ASP A 206 7.88 -5.73 30.34
C ASP A 206 7.35 -6.34 29.05
N SER A 207 7.63 -7.62 28.83
CA SER A 207 7.33 -8.33 27.59
C SER A 207 6.33 -9.46 27.83
N VAL A 208 5.60 -9.83 26.78
CA VAL A 208 4.81 -11.06 26.74
C VAL A 208 4.83 -11.62 25.32
N ILE A 209 4.92 -12.95 25.26
CA ILE A 209 4.80 -13.70 24.01
C ILE A 209 3.32 -14.03 23.78
N VAL A 210 2.85 -13.83 22.56
CA VAL A 210 1.48 -14.14 22.10
C VAL A 210 1.59 -14.94 20.82
N HIS A 211 1.67 -16.27 20.93
CA HIS A 211 1.69 -17.14 19.74
C HIS A 211 0.40 -17.95 19.60
N GLY A 212 -0.29 -18.25 20.71
CA GLY A 212 -1.57 -18.97 20.68
C GLY A 212 -1.45 -20.45 20.33
N CYS A 213 -0.25 -21.00 20.33
CA CYS A 213 0.06 -22.37 19.93
C CYS A 213 0.07 -23.31 21.12
N ARG A 214 -0.66 -24.43 21.06
CA ARG A 214 -0.75 -25.40 22.15
C ARG A 214 -0.20 -26.76 21.74
N PRO A 215 0.41 -27.51 22.66
CA PRO A 215 0.94 -28.82 22.33
C PRO A 215 -0.20 -29.82 22.05
N ALA A 216 -0.08 -30.52 20.93
CA ALA A 216 -1.03 -31.52 20.44
C ALA A 216 -0.58 -32.97 20.71
N SER A 217 0.73 -33.20 20.89
CA SER A 217 1.31 -34.56 20.92
C SER A 217 2.08 -34.88 22.20
N PRO A 218 2.52 -36.13 22.40
CA PRO A 218 3.64 -36.48 23.29
C PRO A 218 4.97 -35.83 22.84
N TYR A 219 6.05 -36.09 23.60
CA TYR A 219 7.39 -35.69 23.18
C TYR A 219 7.96 -36.65 22.14
N TYR A 220 8.60 -36.07 21.14
CA TYR A 220 9.44 -36.74 20.17
C TYR A 220 10.86 -36.22 20.28
N THR A 221 11.82 -36.99 19.78
CA THR A 221 13.24 -36.66 19.85
C THR A 221 13.82 -36.60 18.45
N VAL A 222 14.53 -35.51 18.16
CA VAL A 222 15.39 -35.43 16.96
C VAL A 222 16.57 -36.37 17.18
N THR A 223 16.69 -37.40 16.34
CA THR A 223 17.79 -38.37 16.44
C THR A 223 18.92 -38.09 15.46
N LYS A 224 18.66 -37.28 14.43
CA LYS A 224 19.66 -36.83 13.47
C LYS A 224 19.27 -35.49 12.84
N ALA A 225 20.19 -34.54 12.80
CA ALA A 225 19.98 -33.23 12.18
C ALA A 225 21.27 -32.71 11.51
N ASP A 226 21.10 -31.85 10.51
CA ASP A 226 22.17 -31.16 9.79
C ASP A 226 21.76 -29.69 9.56
N GLY A 227 22.25 -28.79 10.41
CA GLY A 227 21.78 -27.40 10.45
C GLY A 227 20.27 -27.33 10.73
N SER A 228 19.52 -26.69 9.85
CA SER A 228 18.05 -26.63 9.91
C SER A 228 17.33 -27.90 9.44
N ALA A 229 18.03 -28.83 8.79
CA ALA A 229 17.42 -30.05 8.27
C ALA A 229 17.33 -31.13 9.37
N ILE A 230 16.10 -31.46 9.78
CA ILE A 230 15.82 -32.63 10.62
C ILE A 230 15.76 -33.85 9.71
N LEU A 231 16.75 -34.73 9.84
CA LEU A 231 16.90 -35.94 9.01
C LEU A 231 16.15 -37.12 9.63
N GLU A 232 16.18 -37.26 10.96
CA GLU A 232 15.54 -38.37 11.66
C GLU A 232 14.83 -37.94 12.95
N ILE A 233 13.63 -38.48 13.16
CA ILE A 233 12.81 -38.32 14.36
C ILE A 233 12.56 -39.72 14.94
N ASN A 234 12.87 -39.91 16.22
CA ASN A 234 12.74 -41.20 16.91
C ASN A 234 13.39 -42.38 16.15
N GLY A 235 14.51 -42.14 15.46
CA GLY A 235 15.24 -43.16 14.70
C GLY A 235 14.63 -43.52 13.35
N LYS A 236 13.65 -42.76 12.85
CA LYS A 236 13.07 -42.90 11.50
C LYS A 236 13.33 -41.65 10.66
N PRO A 237 13.44 -41.75 9.33
CA PRO A 237 13.49 -40.59 8.45
C PRO A 237 12.33 -39.62 8.73
N ALA A 238 12.63 -38.32 8.82
CA ALA A 238 11.68 -37.32 9.32
C ALA A 238 10.37 -37.27 8.50
N LEU A 239 10.47 -37.27 7.17
CA LEU A 239 9.28 -37.26 6.30
C LEU A 239 8.46 -38.56 6.42
N GLN A 240 9.12 -39.70 6.55
CA GLN A 240 8.45 -40.99 6.76
C GLN A 240 7.72 -41.01 8.11
N PHE A 241 8.38 -40.53 9.17
CA PHE A 241 7.78 -40.44 10.50
C PHE A 241 6.51 -39.58 10.47
N MET A 242 6.56 -38.43 9.80
CA MET A 242 5.39 -37.54 9.69
C MET A 242 4.27 -38.12 8.82
N ASP A 243 4.58 -38.76 7.69
CA ASP A 243 3.58 -39.40 6.84
C ASP A 243 2.84 -40.54 7.58
N GLU A 244 3.58 -41.36 8.34
CA GLU A 244 3.01 -42.40 9.20
C GLU A 244 2.12 -41.80 10.31
N LEU A 245 2.57 -40.71 10.94
CA LEU A 245 1.83 -40.04 12.01
C LEU A 245 0.54 -39.40 11.49
N LEU A 246 0.57 -38.79 10.31
CA LEU A 246 -0.56 -38.14 9.67
C LEU A 246 -1.42 -39.10 8.85
N ASN A 247 -1.05 -40.38 8.78
CA ASN A 247 -1.74 -41.42 8.01
C ASN A 247 -2.00 -41.00 6.56
N SER A 248 -1.01 -40.35 5.95
CA SER A 248 -1.05 -39.78 4.58
C SER A 248 -2.24 -38.85 4.30
N ALA A 249 -2.87 -38.29 5.34
CA ALA A 249 -4.00 -37.37 5.18
C ALA A 249 -3.60 -36.01 4.61
N VAL A 250 -2.32 -35.65 4.77
CA VAL A 250 -1.67 -34.45 4.26
C VAL A 250 -0.40 -34.87 3.54
N ALA A 251 -0.28 -34.50 2.26
CA ALA A 251 0.92 -34.80 1.50
C ALA A 251 2.10 -33.91 1.98
N PRO A 252 3.35 -34.41 2.01
CA PRO A 252 4.51 -33.66 2.53
C PRO A 252 4.71 -32.26 1.95
N GLU A 253 4.29 -32.04 0.71
CA GLU A 253 4.35 -30.74 0.02
C GLU A 253 3.52 -29.65 0.71
N ASN A 254 2.61 -30.03 1.62
CA ASN A 254 1.78 -29.13 2.41
C ASN A 254 2.26 -29.03 3.87
N TYR A 255 3.44 -29.55 4.22
CA TYR A 255 4.01 -29.35 5.56
C TYR A 255 4.57 -27.93 5.78
N PRO A 256 5.25 -27.30 4.80
CA PRO A 256 5.79 -25.95 4.96
C PRO A 256 4.72 -24.95 5.41
N PHE A 257 5.01 -24.11 6.40
CA PHE A 257 4.11 -23.14 7.03
C PHE A 257 2.94 -23.69 7.86
N PHE A 258 2.67 -25.00 7.81
CA PHE A 258 1.58 -25.63 8.56
C PHE A 258 2.07 -26.48 9.72
N LEU A 259 3.23 -27.13 9.56
CA LEU A 259 3.79 -27.99 10.59
C LEU A 259 4.58 -27.15 11.59
N LEU A 260 4.13 -27.17 12.85
CA LEU A 260 4.72 -26.41 13.95
C LEU A 260 5.23 -27.34 15.06
N PHE A 261 6.50 -27.19 15.42
CA PHE A 261 7.13 -27.87 16.55
C PHE A 261 7.29 -26.92 17.73
N GLY A 262 7.15 -27.43 18.95
CA GLY A 262 7.28 -26.67 20.18
C GLY A 262 8.39 -27.23 21.04
N LEU A 263 9.41 -26.42 21.29
CA LEU A 263 10.52 -26.72 22.19
C LEU A 263 10.15 -26.20 23.59
N ASN A 264 9.95 -27.11 24.53
CA ASN A 264 9.62 -26.75 25.91
C ASN A 264 10.89 -26.46 26.71
N HIS A 265 11.00 -25.24 27.23
CA HIS A 265 12.08 -24.79 28.11
C HIS A 265 11.66 -24.68 29.58
N GLY A 266 10.41 -25.03 29.90
CA GLY A 266 9.92 -25.18 31.27
C GLY A 266 9.99 -26.63 31.77
N GLU A 267 9.19 -26.96 32.78
CA GLU A 267 9.09 -28.35 33.25
C GLU A 267 8.41 -29.24 32.21
N ARG A 268 8.99 -30.42 31.93
CA ARG A 268 8.55 -31.34 30.86
C ARG A 268 7.05 -31.66 30.89
N TRP A 269 6.49 -31.84 32.07
CA TRP A 269 5.07 -32.15 32.29
C TRP A 269 4.41 -31.16 33.23
N GLY A 270 4.97 -29.95 33.34
CA GLY A 270 4.39 -28.86 34.12
C GLY A 270 3.16 -28.26 33.46
N GLU A 271 2.56 -27.27 34.12
CA GLU A 271 1.49 -26.47 33.52
C GLU A 271 2.00 -25.74 32.27
N TYR A 272 1.15 -25.71 31.24
CA TYR A 272 1.48 -25.05 29.99
C TYR A 272 1.56 -23.52 30.16
N SER A 273 2.63 -22.94 29.64
CA SER A 273 2.80 -21.49 29.48
C SER A 273 3.46 -21.21 28.13
N GLU A 274 2.94 -20.26 27.36
CA GLU A 274 3.57 -19.81 26.09
C GLU A 274 4.99 -19.28 26.32
N ASP A 275 5.27 -18.66 27.48
CA ASP A 275 6.61 -18.11 27.78
C ASP A 275 7.69 -19.18 28.00
N HIS A 276 7.30 -20.47 27.97
CA HIS A 276 8.19 -21.62 28.03
C HIS A 276 8.35 -22.35 26.69
N TYR A 277 7.52 -22.06 25.69
CA TYR A 277 7.54 -22.78 24.41
C TYR A 277 8.11 -21.91 23.30
N ALA A 278 9.26 -22.31 22.76
CA ALA A 278 9.75 -21.76 21.50
C ALA A 278 9.08 -22.51 20.34
N SER A 279 8.33 -21.79 19.52
CA SER A 279 7.69 -22.32 18.32
C SER A 279 8.69 -22.42 17.18
N ARG A 280 8.69 -23.54 16.46
CA ARG A 280 9.58 -23.84 15.33
C ARG A 280 8.78 -24.22 14.10
N LEU A 281 8.88 -23.39 13.06
CA LEU A 281 8.09 -23.54 11.85
C LEU A 281 8.83 -24.44 10.84
N CYS A 282 8.10 -25.38 10.24
CA CYS A 282 8.57 -26.06 9.04
C CYS A 282 8.61 -25.06 7.88
N LEU A 283 9.79 -24.79 7.35
CA LEU A 283 10.02 -23.84 6.26
C LEU A 283 9.96 -24.53 4.89
N ASP A 284 10.49 -25.74 4.79
CA ASP A 284 10.52 -26.52 3.55
C ASP A 284 10.69 -28.02 3.85
N ILE A 285 10.70 -28.85 2.80
CA ILE A 285 11.00 -30.28 2.87
C ILE A 285 12.10 -30.66 1.88
N ASP A 286 12.95 -31.62 2.26
CA ASP A 286 13.93 -32.22 1.35
C ASP A 286 13.52 -33.66 1.06
N LYS A 287 12.91 -33.89 -0.10
CA LYS A 287 12.45 -35.23 -0.50
C LYS A 287 13.60 -36.18 -0.80
N GLU A 288 14.75 -35.67 -1.26
CA GLU A 288 15.91 -36.51 -1.60
C GLU A 288 16.55 -37.07 -0.34
N ARG A 289 16.68 -36.22 0.70
CA ARG A 289 17.24 -36.60 2.00
C ARG A 289 16.19 -37.16 2.98
N GLY A 290 14.90 -37.04 2.65
CA GLY A 290 13.80 -37.45 3.54
C GLY A 290 13.65 -36.54 4.77
N ALA A 291 14.01 -35.26 4.63
CA ALA A 291 14.18 -34.31 5.74
C ALA A 291 13.05 -33.26 5.82
N ILE A 292 12.89 -32.70 7.01
CA ILE A 292 12.07 -31.50 7.27
C ILE A 292 13.03 -30.34 7.52
N ILE A 293 12.87 -29.24 6.79
CA ILE A 293 13.70 -28.05 6.95
C ILE A 293 12.99 -27.10 7.90
N MET A 294 13.55 -26.90 9.09
CA MET A 294 13.04 -25.96 10.08
C MET A 294 13.52 -24.55 9.77
N PHE A 295 12.79 -23.54 10.25
CA PHE A 295 13.20 -22.15 10.11
C PHE A 295 14.48 -21.89 10.94
N GLU A 296 14.42 -22.08 12.26
CA GLU A 296 15.60 -21.95 13.12
C GLU A 296 16.43 -23.27 13.18
N PRO A 297 17.77 -23.18 13.27
CA PRO A 297 18.70 -24.30 13.20
C PRO A 297 19.05 -24.89 14.58
N ASP A 298 18.22 -24.69 15.60
CA ASP A 298 18.49 -25.08 16.99
C ASP A 298 17.91 -26.46 17.39
N MET A 299 17.27 -27.15 16.45
CA MET A 299 16.78 -28.52 16.62
C MET A 299 17.86 -29.56 16.32
N THR A 300 18.86 -29.66 17.21
CA THR A 300 19.98 -30.61 17.10
C THR A 300 19.65 -32.02 17.61
N GLU A 301 20.56 -32.97 17.42
CA GLU A 301 20.44 -34.32 17.97
C GLU A 301 20.21 -34.30 19.49
N GLY A 302 19.20 -35.06 19.95
CA GLY A 302 18.75 -35.11 21.33
C GLY A 302 17.72 -34.04 21.71
N THR A 303 17.44 -33.07 20.84
CA THR A 303 16.39 -32.08 21.09
C THR A 303 15.02 -32.76 21.16
N GLU A 304 14.30 -32.49 22.25
CA GLU A 304 12.94 -32.96 22.45
C GLU A 304 11.94 -31.87 22.07
N PHE A 305 10.89 -32.27 21.36
CA PHE A 305 9.85 -31.35 20.88
C PHE A 305 8.48 -32.00 20.94
N ARG A 306 7.44 -31.17 20.79
CA ARG A 306 6.06 -31.60 20.64
C ARG A 306 5.48 -30.98 19.37
N LEU A 307 4.54 -31.65 18.73
CA LEU A 307 3.71 -31.01 17.72
C LEU A 307 2.82 -29.98 18.40
N MET A 308 2.67 -28.85 17.75
CA MET A 308 1.86 -27.74 18.20
C MET A 308 0.73 -27.52 17.19
N TYR A 309 -0.44 -27.11 17.67
CA TYR A 309 -1.49 -26.52 16.84
C TYR A 309 -1.68 -25.07 17.25
N ARG A 310 -2.16 -24.21 16.35
CA ARG A 310 -2.41 -22.79 16.66
C ARG A 310 -3.90 -22.55 16.89
N SER A 311 -4.23 -21.78 17.92
CA SER A 311 -5.57 -21.24 18.08
C SER A 311 -5.80 -20.08 17.11
N LEU A 312 -6.87 -20.17 16.31
CA LEU A 312 -7.31 -19.11 15.40
C LEU A 312 -8.31 -18.14 16.08
N GLU A 313 -8.77 -18.46 17.29
CA GLU A 313 -9.59 -17.58 18.11
C GLU A 313 -8.67 -16.71 18.97
N LEU A 314 -8.69 -15.39 18.78
CA LEU A 314 -7.71 -14.46 19.38
C LEU A 314 -7.99 -14.09 20.85
N ASP A 315 -8.96 -14.75 21.51
CA ASP A 315 -9.37 -14.46 22.90
C ASP A 315 -8.21 -14.63 23.91
N TYR A 316 -7.19 -15.41 23.58
CA TYR A 316 -5.99 -15.58 24.42
C TYR A 316 -5.10 -14.32 24.48
N MET A 317 -5.14 -13.44 23.47
CA MET A 317 -4.22 -12.30 23.39
C MET A 317 -4.50 -11.25 24.45
N ARG A 318 -5.78 -10.90 24.64
CA ARG A 318 -6.20 -9.84 25.56
C ARG A 318 -5.70 -10.03 27.01
N PRO A 319 -5.96 -11.17 27.69
CA PRO A 319 -5.49 -11.35 29.06
C PRO A 319 -3.96 -11.32 29.16
N ARG A 320 -3.24 -11.78 28.12
CA ARG A 320 -1.77 -11.74 28.09
C ARG A 320 -1.24 -10.32 27.96
N ILE A 321 -1.77 -9.52 27.05
CA ILE A 321 -1.37 -8.11 26.88
C ILE A 321 -1.73 -7.29 28.12
N GLU A 322 -2.91 -7.49 28.70
CA GLU A 322 -3.32 -6.83 29.95
C GLU A 322 -2.42 -7.19 31.14
N SER A 323 -1.84 -8.40 31.15
CA SER A 323 -0.88 -8.80 32.18
C SER A 323 0.37 -7.92 32.19
N VAL A 324 0.82 -7.41 31.03
CA VAL A 324 1.98 -6.50 30.92
C VAL A 324 1.68 -5.18 31.64
N PHE A 325 0.51 -4.59 31.37
CA PHE A 325 0.09 -3.36 32.03
C PHE A 325 -0.09 -3.55 33.55
N SER A 326 -0.57 -4.72 33.97
CA SER A 326 -0.71 -5.06 35.39
C SER A 326 0.65 -5.14 36.11
N ARG A 327 1.73 -5.53 35.41
CA ARG A 327 3.10 -5.60 35.97
C ARG A 327 3.81 -4.24 36.09
N LEU A 328 3.25 -3.17 35.52
CA LEU A 328 3.87 -1.85 35.61
C LEU A 328 3.99 -1.35 37.05
N ASN A 329 3.13 -1.80 37.97
CA ASN A 329 3.25 -1.52 39.41
C ASN A 329 3.42 -0.01 39.74
N GLY A 330 2.72 0.86 39.00
CA GLY A 330 2.79 2.32 39.17
C GLY A 330 3.84 3.03 38.32
N ARG A 331 4.66 2.29 37.54
CA ARG A 331 5.50 2.86 36.47
C ARG A 331 4.63 3.46 35.37
N GLU A 332 5.09 4.56 34.80
CA GLU A 332 4.44 5.23 33.68
C GLU A 332 4.90 4.58 32.37
N PRO A 333 3.99 4.03 31.55
CA PRO A 333 4.35 3.50 30.23
C PRO A 333 4.66 4.68 29.28
N VAL A 334 5.75 4.56 28.52
CA VAL A 334 6.25 5.64 27.65
C VAL A 334 6.32 5.25 26.18
N PHE A 335 6.48 3.96 25.87
CA PHE A 335 6.57 3.43 24.52
C PHE A 335 6.23 1.95 24.52
N ALA A 336 5.51 1.46 23.51
CA ALA A 336 5.24 0.04 23.33
C ALA A 336 5.70 -0.42 21.94
N VAL A 337 6.21 -1.64 21.87
CA VAL A 337 6.57 -2.30 20.62
C VAL A 337 5.76 -3.59 20.49
N TYR A 338 5.16 -3.80 19.32
CA TYR A 338 4.56 -5.07 18.94
C TYR A 338 5.25 -5.63 17.69
N ILE A 339 6.03 -6.69 17.87
CA ILE A 339 6.73 -7.37 16.78
C ILE A 339 5.90 -8.59 16.44
N ASP A 340 5.39 -8.66 15.22
CA ASP A 340 4.47 -9.71 14.79
C ASP A 340 5.03 -10.43 13.56
N CYS A 341 5.05 -11.76 13.60
CA CYS A 341 5.45 -12.54 12.43
C CYS A 341 4.51 -12.24 11.25
N ALA A 342 5.07 -11.89 10.10
CA ALA A 342 4.32 -11.57 8.89
C ALA A 342 3.48 -12.74 8.36
N GLY A 343 3.80 -13.98 8.74
CA GLY A 343 2.96 -15.15 8.46
C GLY A 343 1.65 -15.17 9.26
N ARG A 344 1.53 -14.37 10.32
CA ARG A 344 0.36 -14.30 11.20
C ARG A 344 -0.68 -13.28 10.74
N CYS A 345 -0.33 -12.40 9.79
CA CYS A 345 -1.26 -11.45 9.17
C CYS A 345 -2.57 -12.13 8.78
N ALA A 346 -3.74 -11.48 8.97
CA ALA A 346 -5.04 -12.07 8.62
C ALA A 346 -5.09 -12.58 7.18
N GLY A 347 -4.45 -11.85 6.26
CA GLY A 347 -4.27 -12.26 4.87
C GLY A 347 -3.60 -13.62 4.67
N TYR A 348 -2.80 -14.11 5.60
CA TYR A 348 -1.93 -15.29 5.40
C TYR A 348 -2.14 -16.35 6.49
N GLY A 349 -2.38 -15.94 7.73
CA GLY A 349 -2.58 -16.80 8.88
C GLY A 349 -3.98 -17.41 8.99
N GLY A 350 -4.89 -17.11 8.06
CA GLY A 350 -6.24 -17.69 8.02
C GLY A 350 -7.13 -17.28 9.20
N ILE A 351 -6.95 -16.06 9.73
CA ILE A 351 -7.76 -15.47 10.80
C ILE A 351 -8.67 -14.38 10.24
N ASP A 352 -9.88 -14.25 10.78
CA ASP A 352 -10.86 -13.27 10.30
C ASP A 352 -10.60 -11.85 10.84
N ILE A 353 -9.93 -11.78 12.01
CA ILE A 353 -9.58 -10.55 12.71
C ILE A 353 -8.06 -10.50 12.80
N GLU A 354 -7.48 -9.35 12.53
CA GLU A 354 -6.05 -9.12 12.60
C GLU A 354 -5.54 -9.07 14.06
N ASP A 355 -4.43 -9.74 14.36
CA ASP A 355 -3.76 -9.66 15.67
C ASP A 355 -3.52 -8.20 16.10
N ALA A 356 -3.07 -7.37 15.17
CA ALA A 356 -2.86 -5.93 15.38
C ALA A 356 -4.12 -5.20 15.86
N HIS A 357 -5.32 -5.61 15.40
CA HIS A 357 -6.57 -5.01 15.83
C HIS A 357 -6.81 -5.25 17.32
N VAL A 358 -6.55 -6.47 17.80
CA VAL A 358 -6.70 -6.82 19.23
C VAL A 358 -5.70 -6.03 20.08
N VAL A 359 -4.46 -5.87 19.62
CA VAL A 359 -3.44 -5.06 20.30
C VAL A 359 -3.89 -3.59 20.37
N GLN A 360 -4.36 -3.03 19.24
CA GLN A 360 -4.83 -1.64 19.18
C GLN A 360 -5.96 -1.36 20.17
N GLU A 361 -6.97 -2.23 20.26
CA GLU A 361 -8.09 -2.05 21.20
C GLU A 361 -7.63 -1.93 22.67
N ILE A 362 -6.53 -2.58 23.03
CA ILE A 362 -6.00 -2.55 24.40
C ILE A 362 -5.09 -1.34 24.61
N VAL A 363 -4.29 -0.98 23.59
CA VAL A 363 -3.17 -0.04 23.73
C VAL A 363 -3.51 1.40 23.34
N LYS A 364 -4.52 1.62 22.49
CA LYS A 364 -4.82 2.89 21.80
C LYS A 364 -4.66 4.15 22.66
N ASP A 365 -5.21 4.16 23.87
CA ASP A 365 -5.22 5.32 24.77
C ASP A 365 -4.23 5.21 25.95
N ARG A 366 -3.38 4.18 25.97
CA ARG A 366 -2.50 3.87 27.10
C ARG A 366 -1.05 4.26 26.87
N VAL A 367 -0.52 4.00 25.69
CA VAL A 367 0.90 4.20 25.36
C VAL A 367 1.10 4.29 23.85
N PRO A 368 2.01 5.13 23.34
CA PRO A 368 2.37 5.13 21.92
C PRO A 368 2.88 3.76 21.47
N LEU A 369 2.30 3.21 20.40
CA LEU A 369 2.60 1.88 19.87
C LEU A 369 3.29 1.99 18.50
N LEU A 370 4.49 1.41 18.40
CA LEU A 370 5.06 0.98 17.13
C LEU A 370 4.85 -0.53 17.03
N GLY A 371 4.33 -1.02 15.93
CA GLY A 371 4.44 -2.43 15.62
C GLY A 371 4.89 -2.68 14.21
N LEU A 372 5.45 -3.84 14.00
CA LEU A 372 6.11 -4.26 12.76
C LEU A 372 5.65 -5.67 12.44
N TYR A 373 5.28 -5.89 11.18
CA TYR A 373 5.20 -7.24 10.64
C TYR A 373 6.59 -7.63 10.10
N THR A 374 7.18 -8.69 10.63
CA THR A 374 8.59 -9.04 10.39
C THR A 374 8.79 -10.52 10.05
N GLY A 375 10.00 -10.87 9.63
CA GLY A 375 10.35 -12.22 9.21
C GLY A 375 10.71 -13.15 10.36
N ALA A 376 11.21 -12.60 11.47
CA ALA A 376 11.61 -13.35 12.66
C ALA A 376 11.49 -12.47 13.90
N GLU A 377 11.27 -13.09 15.05
CA GLU A 377 11.14 -12.40 16.33
C GLU A 377 12.18 -12.89 17.33
N ILE A 378 12.61 -12.01 18.23
CA ILE A 378 13.47 -12.34 19.35
C ILE A 378 12.75 -11.94 20.64
N SER A 379 12.63 -12.86 21.58
CA SER A 379 12.23 -12.54 22.96
C SER A 379 12.74 -13.60 23.95
N SER A 380 12.46 -13.38 25.23
CA SER A 380 12.90 -14.25 26.31
C SER A 380 11.97 -15.44 26.50
N ILE A 381 12.49 -16.66 26.30
CA ILE A 381 11.83 -17.92 26.64
C ILE A 381 12.62 -18.60 27.75
N GLY A 382 11.95 -18.85 28.89
CA GLY A 382 12.61 -19.44 30.06
C GLY A 382 13.77 -18.57 30.60
N GLY A 383 13.69 -17.25 30.45
CA GLY A 383 14.70 -16.31 30.94
C GLY A 383 15.94 -16.15 30.06
N ARG A 384 15.92 -16.66 28.83
CA ARG A 384 16.99 -16.48 27.84
C ARG A 384 16.43 -16.01 26.51
N PRO A 385 17.12 -15.09 25.81
CA PRO A 385 16.68 -14.65 24.49
C PRO A 385 16.81 -15.77 23.46
N ARG A 386 15.81 -15.89 22.59
CA ARG A 386 15.76 -16.89 21.51
C ARG A 386 15.10 -16.30 20.27
N GLY A 387 15.46 -16.84 19.11
CA GLY A 387 14.66 -16.70 17.89
C GLY A 387 13.32 -17.43 18.06
N LEU A 388 12.26 -16.80 17.60
CA LEU A 388 10.88 -17.28 17.67
C LEU A 388 10.30 -17.29 16.26
N ASP A 389 9.56 -18.35 15.97
CA ASP A 389 8.84 -18.49 14.70
C ASP A 389 7.35 -18.38 14.98
N TRP A 390 6.60 -17.83 14.02
CA TRP A 390 5.14 -17.81 14.07
C TRP A 390 4.58 -17.17 15.36
N THR A 391 5.27 -16.15 15.85
CA THR A 391 5.04 -15.55 17.18
C THR A 391 4.77 -14.05 17.10
N GLY A 392 3.95 -13.53 18.02
CA GLY A 392 3.89 -12.10 18.32
C GLY A 392 4.59 -11.81 19.66
N VAL A 393 5.33 -10.71 19.72
CA VAL A 393 6.02 -10.22 20.93
C VAL A 393 5.53 -8.82 21.22
N PHE A 394 4.82 -8.68 22.34
CA PHE A 394 4.37 -7.37 22.81
C PHE A 394 5.22 -6.94 24.01
N CYS A 395 5.76 -5.73 23.97
CA CYS A 395 6.52 -5.18 25.08
C CYS A 395 6.21 -3.70 25.34
N VAL A 396 6.31 -3.31 26.62
CA VAL A 396 6.07 -1.94 27.09
C VAL A 396 7.31 -1.45 27.83
N PHE A 397 7.83 -0.31 27.38
CA PHE A 397 8.85 0.46 28.06
C PHE A 397 8.18 1.44 29.04
N SER A 398 8.71 1.51 30.25
CA SER A 398 8.14 2.32 31.33
C SER A 398 9.21 2.97 32.21
N LYS A 399 8.84 4.06 32.90
CA LYS A 399 9.69 4.80 33.84
C LYS A 399 9.04 4.92 35.21
N ASP A 400 9.83 5.11 36.26
CA ASP A 400 9.30 5.43 37.59
C ASP A 400 8.70 6.85 37.61
N ARG A 401 7.49 7.01 38.17
CA ARG A 401 6.76 8.30 38.22
C ARG A 401 7.42 9.37 39.08
N THR A 402 8.44 9.04 39.86
CA THR A 402 9.22 9.97 40.68
C THR A 402 10.63 9.43 40.84
N GLY A 403 11.68 10.24 40.65
CA GLY A 403 13.10 9.89 40.82
C GLY A 403 13.52 9.51 42.26
N LYS A 404 12.81 8.58 42.89
CA LYS A 404 13.18 7.90 44.12
C LYS A 404 13.17 6.41 43.83
N ALA A 405 14.37 5.85 43.69
CA ALA A 405 14.57 4.42 43.86
C ALA A 405 13.94 3.98 45.19
N SER A 406 12.89 3.16 45.12
CA SER A 406 12.36 2.47 46.30
C SER A 406 12.92 1.06 46.34
N ALA A 407 13.64 0.78 47.43
CA ALA A 407 14.12 -0.53 47.79
C ALA A 407 12.96 -1.53 48.02
N LEU A 408 13.15 -2.73 47.46
CA LEU A 408 12.68 -4.05 47.91
C LEU A 408 11.19 -4.27 48.21
N GLY A 409 10.61 -5.25 47.50
CA GLY A 409 9.46 -6.04 47.95
C GLY A 409 9.51 -7.45 47.36
N LYS A 410 9.99 -8.43 48.13
CA LYS A 410 9.80 -9.86 47.88
C LYS A 410 8.39 -10.27 48.32
N GLU A 411 7.77 -11.10 47.47
CA GLU A 411 6.68 -12.07 47.68
C GLU A 411 5.32 -11.61 48.21
N SER A 412 4.27 -11.95 47.43
CA SER A 412 3.20 -12.83 47.94
C SER A 412 2.54 -13.58 46.78
N GLY A 413 2.56 -14.91 46.84
CA GLY A 413 2.00 -15.82 45.85
C GLY A 413 0.48 -15.84 45.81
N ILE A 414 -0.06 -16.16 44.64
CA ILE A 414 -1.46 -16.54 44.45
C ILE A 414 -1.51 -18.06 44.56
N ARG A 415 -2.04 -18.56 45.68
CA ARG A 415 -2.50 -19.96 45.80
C ARG A 415 -3.88 -20.04 45.16
N TRP A 416 -4.00 -20.85 44.12
CA TRP A 416 -5.29 -21.40 43.71
C TRP A 416 -5.56 -22.62 44.59
N GLU A 417 -6.56 -22.55 45.46
CA GLU A 417 -7.17 -23.76 46.01
C GLU A 417 -7.98 -24.40 44.89
N THR A 418 -7.48 -25.51 44.35
CA THR A 418 -8.26 -26.39 43.51
C THR A 418 -8.98 -27.38 44.41
N ASP A 419 -10.32 -27.37 44.36
CA ASP A 419 -11.15 -28.40 44.96
C ASP A 419 -10.70 -29.76 44.41
N ALA A 420 -10.18 -30.60 45.30
CA ALA A 420 -9.77 -31.95 44.98
C ALA A 420 -11.00 -32.78 44.59
N VAL A 421 -11.23 -32.93 43.30
CA VAL A 421 -12.10 -33.97 42.75
C VAL A 421 -11.48 -35.32 43.13
N LYS A 422 -12.13 -36.04 44.04
CA LYS A 422 -11.81 -37.45 44.32
C LYS A 422 -12.09 -38.25 43.04
N SER A 423 -11.05 -38.60 42.29
CA SER A 423 -11.17 -39.60 41.23
C SER A 423 -11.19 -40.99 41.85
N ASP A 424 -12.30 -41.67 41.62
CA ASP A 424 -12.53 -43.07 41.95
C ASP A 424 -11.47 -43.97 41.29
N LYS A 425 -10.98 -44.98 42.03
CA LYS A 425 -10.01 -45.94 41.51
C LYS A 425 -10.69 -46.83 40.48
N SER A 426 -10.48 -46.56 39.19
CA SER A 426 -10.82 -47.52 38.14
C SER A 426 -9.77 -47.54 37.02
N GLN A 427 -9.19 -48.73 36.85
CA GLN A 427 -8.36 -49.22 35.73
C GLN A 427 -7.17 -48.36 35.29
N GLU A 428 -5.95 -48.81 35.64
CA GLU A 428 -4.72 -48.37 34.98
C GLU A 428 -4.79 -48.71 33.49
N ILE A 429 -5.01 -47.69 32.65
CA ILE A 429 -4.85 -47.80 31.20
C ILE A 429 -3.35 -47.92 30.94
N PRO A 430 -2.88 -48.92 30.17
CA PRO A 430 -1.46 -49.04 29.83
C PRO A 430 -0.96 -47.73 29.18
N LEU A 431 0.21 -47.22 29.63
CA LEU A 431 0.81 -45.99 29.10
C LEU A 431 0.90 -45.99 27.57
N GLU A 432 1.20 -47.14 26.97
CA GLU A 432 1.25 -47.35 25.52
C GLU A 432 -0.10 -47.10 24.82
N ALA A 433 -1.22 -47.49 25.44
CA ALA A 433 -2.55 -47.24 24.90
C ALA A 433 -2.94 -45.75 25.02
N VAL A 434 -2.53 -45.08 26.10
CA VAL A 434 -2.70 -43.62 26.27
C VAL A 434 -1.88 -42.85 25.23
N LEU A 435 -0.61 -43.21 25.04
CA LEU A 435 0.27 -42.59 24.04
C LEU A 435 -0.28 -42.76 22.64
N LYS A 436 -0.73 -43.97 22.27
CA LYS A 436 -1.33 -44.23 20.96
C LYS A 436 -2.62 -43.43 20.73
N LEU A 437 -3.44 -43.26 21.76
CA LEU A 437 -4.64 -42.42 21.66
C LEU A 437 -4.28 -40.93 21.53
N CYS A 438 -3.26 -40.46 22.25
CA CYS A 438 -2.72 -39.10 22.10
C CYS A 438 -2.20 -38.85 20.68
N GLU A 439 -1.45 -39.80 20.11
CA GLU A 439 -0.94 -39.72 18.73
C GLU A 439 -2.08 -39.66 17.70
N GLN A 440 -3.10 -40.53 17.84
CA GLN A 440 -4.28 -40.51 16.95
C GLN A 440 -5.06 -39.20 17.04
N ASN A 441 -5.22 -38.64 18.25
CA ASN A 441 -5.87 -37.35 18.43
C ASN A 441 -5.04 -36.20 17.86
N ALA A 442 -3.71 -36.21 18.06
CA ALA A 442 -2.80 -35.22 17.51
C ALA A 442 -2.85 -35.20 15.98
N ALA A 443 -2.78 -36.38 15.35
CA ALA A 443 -2.87 -36.54 13.90
C ALA A 443 -4.17 -35.97 13.35
N LYS A 444 -5.31 -36.29 14.00
CA LYS A 444 -6.62 -35.81 13.58
C LYS A 444 -6.79 -34.29 13.75
N ILE A 445 -6.27 -33.73 14.84
CA ILE A 445 -6.27 -32.27 15.07
C ILE A 445 -5.46 -31.59 13.96
N LEU A 446 -4.26 -32.10 13.66
CA LEU A 446 -3.38 -31.52 12.66
C LEU A 446 -3.93 -31.64 11.23
N GLU A 447 -4.57 -32.77 10.90
CA GLU A 447 -5.28 -32.96 9.62
C GLU A 447 -6.40 -31.91 9.44
N LEU A 448 -7.24 -31.74 10.46
CA LEU A 448 -8.35 -30.78 10.42
C LEU A 448 -7.85 -29.34 10.37
N ASP A 449 -6.80 -29.01 11.12
CA ASP A 449 -6.18 -27.69 11.15
C ASP A 449 -5.59 -27.34 9.77
N THR A 450 -4.81 -28.24 9.20
CA THR A 450 -4.19 -28.05 7.87
C THR A 450 -5.26 -27.85 6.78
N ARG A 451 -6.32 -28.66 6.76
CA ARG A 451 -7.43 -28.48 5.80
C ARG A 451 -8.16 -27.16 5.99
N SER A 452 -8.39 -26.75 7.24
CA SER A 452 -9.05 -25.47 7.55
C SER A 452 -8.22 -24.31 7.03
N ILE A 453 -6.91 -24.29 7.29
CA ILE A 453 -6.04 -23.19 6.86
C ILE A 453 -5.96 -23.14 5.33
N ALA A 454 -5.86 -24.27 4.63
CA ALA A 454 -5.86 -24.31 3.16
C ALA A 454 -7.14 -23.71 2.54
N ILE A 455 -8.32 -24.05 3.06
CA ILE A 455 -9.60 -23.48 2.60
C ILE A 455 -9.65 -21.98 2.87
N ARG A 456 -9.22 -21.54 4.06
CA ARG A 456 -9.20 -20.12 4.44
C ARG A 456 -8.23 -19.32 3.58
N HIS A 457 -7.07 -19.88 3.24
CA HIS A 457 -6.12 -19.28 2.31
C HIS A 457 -6.77 -19.04 0.92
N GLU A 458 -7.52 -20.01 0.40
CA GLU A 458 -8.26 -19.83 -0.87
C GLU A 458 -9.33 -18.73 -0.77
N LEU A 459 -10.11 -18.71 0.32
CA LEU A 459 -11.11 -17.67 0.58
C LEU A 459 -10.47 -16.29 0.69
N GLU A 460 -9.28 -16.21 1.29
CA GLU A 460 -8.56 -14.97 1.48
C GLU A 460 -8.01 -14.41 0.17
N HIS A 461 -7.45 -15.25 -0.72
CA HIS A 461 -7.09 -14.84 -2.08
C HIS A 461 -8.29 -14.21 -2.81
N LYS A 462 -9.46 -14.86 -2.72
CA LYS A 462 -10.71 -14.33 -3.31
C LYS A 462 -11.13 -13.01 -2.65
N ARG A 463 -11.05 -12.92 -1.32
CA ARG A 463 -11.39 -11.70 -0.56
C ARG A 463 -10.51 -10.52 -0.98
N ARG A 464 -9.19 -10.73 -1.13
CA ARG A 464 -8.24 -9.69 -1.60
C ARG A 464 -8.61 -9.21 -3.00
N GLY A 465 -8.93 -10.13 -3.91
CA GLY A 465 -9.39 -9.79 -5.26
C GLY A 465 -10.66 -8.93 -5.25
N PHE A 466 -11.66 -9.29 -4.42
CA PHE A 466 -12.88 -8.49 -4.27
C PHE A 466 -12.64 -7.11 -3.65
N SER A 467 -11.79 -7.01 -2.62
CA SER A 467 -11.44 -5.72 -2.00
C SER A 467 -10.78 -4.78 -3.02
N LEU A 468 -9.83 -5.31 -3.79
CA LEU A 468 -9.15 -4.59 -4.85
C LEU A 468 -10.13 -4.06 -5.90
N LEU A 469 -11.06 -4.89 -6.37
CA LEU A 469 -12.10 -4.47 -7.31
C LEU A 469 -13.01 -3.38 -6.74
N ALA A 470 -13.37 -3.47 -5.46
CA ALA A 470 -14.21 -2.47 -4.79
C ALA A 470 -13.50 -1.12 -4.67
N GLU A 471 -12.22 -1.12 -4.27
CA GLU A 471 -11.38 0.08 -4.15
C GLU A 471 -11.21 0.79 -5.50
N LEU A 472 -10.90 0.03 -6.55
CA LEU A 472 -10.81 0.56 -7.90
C LEU A 472 -12.16 1.14 -8.34
N SER A 473 -13.26 0.42 -8.11
CA SER A 473 -14.62 0.90 -8.44
C SER A 473 -14.99 2.22 -7.75
N VAL A 474 -14.56 2.44 -6.50
CA VAL A 474 -14.76 3.71 -5.80
C VAL A 474 -13.95 4.83 -6.45
N SER A 475 -12.68 4.58 -6.73
CA SER A 475 -11.76 5.56 -7.33
C SER A 475 -12.24 6.01 -8.71
N LEU A 476 -12.80 5.09 -9.50
CA LEU A 476 -13.39 5.37 -10.80
C LEU A 476 -14.55 6.37 -10.74
N ARG A 477 -15.36 6.34 -9.68
CA ARG A 477 -16.48 7.28 -9.49
C ARG A 477 -16.03 8.71 -9.21
N GLN A 478 -14.79 8.91 -8.77
CA GLN A 478 -14.26 10.22 -8.40
C GLN A 478 -13.68 11.02 -9.59
N GLY A 479 -13.68 10.44 -10.80
CA GLY A 479 -13.32 11.15 -12.03
C GLY A 479 -11.82 11.25 -12.35
N THR A 480 -10.98 10.46 -11.68
CA THR A 480 -9.51 10.38 -11.86
C THR A 480 -9.12 10.11 -13.31
N ALA A 481 -8.03 10.70 -13.85
CA ALA A 481 -7.65 10.56 -15.27
C ALA A 481 -7.34 9.09 -15.67
N THR A 482 -7.32 8.77 -16.97
CA THR A 482 -7.18 7.38 -17.45
C THR A 482 -5.81 6.81 -17.06
N GLU A 483 -4.77 7.62 -17.26
CA GLU A 483 -3.40 7.30 -16.87
C GLU A 483 -3.32 7.08 -15.36
N ASP A 484 -3.95 7.94 -14.57
CA ASP A 484 -4.02 7.79 -13.11
C ASP A 484 -4.72 6.49 -12.68
N ILE A 485 -5.71 6.02 -13.44
CA ILE A 485 -6.45 4.78 -13.13
C ILE A 485 -5.59 3.55 -13.39
N PHE A 486 -4.87 3.48 -14.52
CA PHE A 486 -3.95 2.37 -14.77
C PHE A 486 -2.80 2.37 -13.75
N MET A 487 -2.23 3.53 -13.44
CA MET A 487 -1.24 3.67 -12.38
C MET A 487 -1.78 3.18 -11.03
N LEU A 488 -2.97 3.62 -10.63
CA LEU A 488 -3.60 3.19 -9.38
C LEU A 488 -3.89 1.68 -9.37
N ALA A 489 -4.42 1.13 -10.47
CA ALA A 489 -4.71 -0.29 -10.59
C ALA A 489 -3.44 -1.14 -10.45
N THR A 490 -2.37 -0.79 -11.15
CA THR A 490 -1.10 -1.53 -11.07
C THR A 490 -0.46 -1.43 -9.68
N GLN A 491 -0.53 -0.28 -9.01
CA GLN A 491 -0.09 -0.13 -7.62
C GLN A 491 -0.84 -1.09 -6.69
N ARG A 492 -2.17 -1.11 -6.82
CA ARG A 492 -3.05 -1.92 -5.98
C ARG A 492 -2.96 -3.42 -6.30
N ILE A 493 -2.72 -3.80 -7.56
CA ILE A 493 -2.43 -5.19 -7.98
C ILE A 493 -1.16 -5.69 -7.28
N ASN A 494 -0.05 -4.95 -7.40
CA ASN A 494 1.19 -5.32 -6.73
C ASN A 494 0.92 -5.55 -5.24
N ALA A 495 0.15 -4.65 -4.63
CA ALA A 495 -0.18 -4.62 -3.20
C ALA A 495 -0.96 -5.85 -2.76
N ALA A 496 -2.12 -6.10 -3.37
CA ALA A 496 -3.03 -7.15 -2.93
C ALA A 496 -2.51 -8.56 -3.28
N LEU A 497 -1.82 -8.70 -4.41
CA LEU A 497 -1.39 -9.99 -4.96
C LEU A 497 0.11 -10.30 -4.75
N ASN A 498 0.83 -9.42 -4.04
CA ASN A 498 2.27 -9.54 -3.79
C ASN A 498 3.08 -9.73 -5.06
N MET A 499 2.80 -8.87 -6.03
CA MET A 499 3.54 -8.86 -7.28
C MET A 499 4.64 -7.82 -7.16
N GLN A 500 5.83 -8.16 -7.65
CA GLN A 500 6.99 -7.26 -7.60
C GLN A 500 6.90 -6.22 -8.72
N LYS A 501 6.47 -6.63 -9.91
CA LYS A 501 6.33 -5.74 -11.07
C LYS A 501 5.01 -5.96 -11.78
N THR A 502 4.39 -4.86 -12.20
CA THR A 502 3.23 -4.86 -13.08
C THR A 502 3.46 -3.88 -14.23
N ALA A 503 3.21 -4.33 -15.45
CA ALA A 503 3.23 -3.53 -16.66
C ALA A 503 1.85 -3.49 -17.34
N VAL A 504 1.46 -2.32 -17.84
CA VAL A 504 0.36 -2.19 -18.80
C VAL A 504 0.96 -1.83 -20.15
N LEU A 505 0.70 -2.67 -21.14
CA LEU A 505 1.16 -2.48 -22.52
C LEU A 505 -0.01 -2.04 -23.39
N LEU A 506 0.16 -0.96 -24.15
CA LEU A 506 -0.84 -0.45 -25.09
C LEU A 506 -0.37 -0.63 -26.54
N LEU A 507 -1.32 -0.86 -27.44
CA LEU A 507 -1.04 -0.82 -28.88
C LEU A 507 -0.76 0.61 -29.34
N ASN A 508 0.37 0.81 -29.99
CA ASN A 508 0.70 2.04 -30.69
C ASN A 508 -0.01 2.10 -32.06
N LYS A 509 0.16 3.21 -32.80
CA LYS A 509 -0.45 3.39 -34.13
C LYS A 509 0.04 2.39 -35.19
N GLU A 510 1.20 1.76 -34.97
CA GLU A 510 1.78 0.73 -35.84
C GLU A 510 1.33 -0.68 -35.45
N GLY A 511 0.46 -0.82 -34.43
CA GLY A 511 -0.04 -2.12 -33.96
C GLY A 511 0.96 -2.88 -33.09
N GLN A 512 1.96 -2.19 -32.51
CA GLN A 512 2.96 -2.78 -31.62
C GLN A 512 2.66 -2.41 -30.17
N PHE A 513 2.88 -3.35 -29.25
CA PHE A 513 2.74 -3.08 -27.83
C PHE A 513 3.93 -2.26 -27.31
N VAL A 514 3.64 -1.16 -26.62
CA VAL A 514 4.62 -0.33 -25.93
C VAL A 514 4.23 -0.19 -24.46
N SER A 515 5.23 -0.01 -23.61
CA SER A 515 4.98 0.24 -22.18
C SER A 515 4.20 1.54 -21.98
N HIS A 516 3.11 1.47 -21.22
CA HIS A 516 2.30 2.63 -20.84
C HIS A 516 2.39 2.90 -19.34
N VAL A 517 2.30 1.84 -18.53
CA VAL A 517 2.52 1.89 -17.07
C VAL A 517 3.53 0.84 -16.69
N LEU A 518 4.50 1.22 -15.86
CA LEU A 518 5.55 0.36 -15.32
C LEU A 518 5.62 0.54 -13.81
N GLN A 519 4.89 -0.28 -13.07
CA GLN A 519 4.83 -0.23 -11.62
C GLN A 519 5.76 -1.28 -11.00
N GLY A 520 6.57 -0.87 -10.02
CA GLY A 520 7.60 -1.73 -9.41
C GLY A 520 8.93 -1.77 -10.18
N TYR A 521 9.05 -0.99 -11.26
CA TYR A 521 10.28 -0.82 -12.03
C TYR A 521 11.09 0.36 -11.50
N SER A 522 12.41 0.21 -11.43
CA SER A 522 13.36 1.28 -11.12
C SER A 522 13.36 2.37 -12.21
N PRO A 523 13.85 3.60 -11.92
CA PRO A 523 13.96 4.66 -12.93
C PRO A 523 14.72 4.22 -14.19
N ASP A 524 15.85 3.51 -14.03
CA ASP A 524 16.66 3.03 -15.16
C ASP A 524 15.91 2.00 -16.02
N GLU A 525 15.16 1.08 -15.39
CA GLU A 525 14.32 0.13 -16.11
C GLU A 525 13.17 0.82 -16.87
N LYS A 526 12.56 1.83 -16.25
CA LYS A 526 11.50 2.63 -16.89
C LYS A 526 12.03 3.33 -18.13
N ASP A 527 13.18 3.98 -18.03
CA ASP A 527 13.82 4.67 -19.14
C ASP A 527 14.22 3.72 -20.27
N ALA A 528 14.68 2.51 -19.94
CA ALA A 528 15.02 1.48 -20.93
C ALA A 528 13.80 0.95 -21.71
N LEU A 529 12.64 0.89 -21.06
CA LEU A 529 11.39 0.37 -21.65
C LEU A 529 10.52 1.46 -22.30
N ALA A 530 10.75 2.74 -21.98
CA ALA A 530 9.90 3.84 -22.41
C ALA A 530 9.88 3.98 -23.95
N GLY A 531 8.68 3.85 -24.53
CA GLY A 531 8.45 4.02 -25.97
C GLY A 531 9.06 2.93 -26.86
N GLN A 532 9.70 1.90 -26.30
CA GLN A 532 10.25 0.78 -27.07
C GLN A 532 9.16 -0.27 -27.36
N PRO A 533 9.06 -0.78 -28.60
CA PRO A 533 8.19 -1.90 -28.92
C PRO A 533 8.60 -3.16 -28.15
N ILE A 534 7.63 -3.80 -27.48
CA ILE A 534 7.81 -5.07 -26.79
C ILE A 534 7.35 -6.20 -27.70
N VAL A 535 8.23 -7.17 -27.93
CA VAL A 535 7.93 -8.34 -28.76
C VAL A 535 7.00 -9.28 -27.99
N MET A 536 5.83 -9.54 -28.58
CA MET A 536 4.80 -10.40 -28.00
C MET A 536 4.55 -11.62 -28.90
N ASP A 537 4.48 -12.81 -28.30
CA ASP A 537 4.05 -14.02 -28.98
C ASP A 537 2.56 -13.98 -29.35
N THR A 538 2.17 -14.74 -30.38
CA THR A 538 0.78 -14.77 -30.89
C THR A 538 -0.26 -15.15 -29.83
N GLU A 539 0.13 -15.91 -28.81
CA GLU A 539 -0.75 -16.33 -27.71
C GLU A 539 -1.32 -15.16 -26.90
N PHE A 540 -0.61 -14.03 -26.84
CA PHE A 540 -1.03 -12.83 -26.08
C PHE A 540 -2.08 -11.98 -26.80
N PHE A 541 -2.38 -12.29 -28.07
CA PHE A 541 -3.39 -11.59 -28.86
C PHE A 541 -4.77 -12.25 -28.80
N ASP A 542 -4.90 -13.38 -28.11
CA ASP A 542 -6.17 -14.08 -27.93
C ASP A 542 -7.00 -13.40 -26.82
N PRO A 543 -8.19 -12.85 -27.13
CA PRO A 543 -9.00 -12.11 -26.15
C PRO A 543 -9.54 -12.98 -25.02
N GLU A 544 -9.61 -14.31 -25.18
CA GLU A 544 -10.14 -15.21 -24.15
C GLU A 544 -9.03 -15.85 -23.30
N LYS A 545 -7.77 -15.66 -23.67
CA LYS A 545 -6.67 -16.41 -23.07
C LYS A 545 -5.84 -15.58 -22.09
N ALA A 546 -5.92 -15.96 -20.82
CA ALA A 546 -4.91 -15.57 -19.85
C ALA A 546 -3.68 -16.49 -19.94
N VAL A 547 -2.49 -15.93 -19.74
CA VAL A 547 -1.23 -16.67 -19.73
C VAL A 547 -0.69 -16.67 -18.31
N LEU A 548 -0.54 -17.85 -17.72
CA LEU A 548 0.16 -18.08 -16.46
C LEU A 548 1.49 -18.77 -16.78
N VAL A 549 2.57 -18.24 -16.20
CA VAL A 549 3.93 -18.75 -16.36
C VAL A 549 4.52 -19.08 -14.99
N THR A 550 4.82 -20.35 -14.79
CA THR A 550 5.35 -20.94 -13.55
C THR A 550 6.73 -21.57 -13.79
N ALA A 551 7.37 -22.13 -12.76
CA ALA A 551 8.59 -22.92 -12.88
C ALA A 551 8.33 -24.32 -13.45
N GLU A 552 7.07 -24.75 -13.53
CA GLU A 552 6.68 -25.98 -14.24
C GLU A 552 6.74 -25.79 -15.76
N ASP A 553 6.68 -24.54 -16.24
CA ASP A 553 6.85 -24.22 -17.65
C ASP A 553 8.30 -24.35 -18.10
N ASN A 554 8.47 -24.63 -19.39
CA ASN A 554 9.78 -24.61 -20.02
C ASN A 554 10.43 -23.21 -19.84
N PRO A 555 11.68 -23.11 -19.33
CA PRO A 555 12.39 -21.83 -19.16
C PRO A 555 12.49 -20.98 -20.44
N GLY A 556 12.49 -21.62 -21.61
CA GLY A 556 12.50 -20.93 -22.91
C GLY A 556 11.14 -20.38 -23.35
N ARG A 557 10.04 -20.72 -22.67
CA ARG A 557 8.70 -20.23 -23.01
C ARG A 557 8.62 -18.73 -22.73
N PHE A 558 8.44 -17.93 -23.77
CA PHE A 558 8.41 -16.46 -23.73
C PHE A 558 9.70 -15.80 -23.22
N SER A 559 10.87 -16.41 -23.46
CA SER A 559 12.15 -15.90 -22.92
C SER A 559 12.40 -14.42 -23.26
N VAL A 560 12.10 -13.99 -24.50
CA VAL A 560 12.26 -12.59 -24.92
C VAL A 560 11.45 -11.64 -24.04
N LEU A 561 10.20 -11.98 -23.74
CA LEU A 561 9.33 -11.17 -22.90
C LEU A 561 9.78 -11.20 -21.43
N ARG A 562 10.13 -12.38 -20.92
CA ARG A 562 10.65 -12.56 -19.55
C ARG A 562 11.89 -11.69 -19.33
N ASP A 563 12.83 -11.71 -20.27
CA ASP A 563 14.07 -10.94 -20.19
C ASP A 563 13.81 -9.44 -20.32
N THR A 564 12.95 -9.04 -21.27
CA THR A 564 12.62 -7.62 -21.51
C THR A 564 11.95 -6.97 -20.30
N LEU A 565 10.96 -7.63 -19.71
CA LEU A 565 10.25 -7.12 -18.54
C LEU A 565 10.95 -7.43 -17.21
N GLY A 566 12.02 -8.23 -17.25
CA GLY A 566 12.64 -8.79 -16.04
C GLY A 566 11.59 -9.45 -15.17
N LEU A 567 10.82 -10.38 -15.73
CA LEU A 567 9.72 -11.09 -15.07
C LEU A 567 9.75 -12.57 -15.48
N PRO A 568 10.49 -13.44 -14.77
CA PRO A 568 10.57 -14.86 -15.07
C PRO A 568 9.27 -15.61 -14.80
N TYR A 569 8.47 -15.18 -13.82
CA TYR A 569 7.19 -15.78 -13.46
C TYR A 569 6.11 -14.70 -13.47
N PHE A 570 5.04 -14.90 -14.24
CA PHE A 570 4.04 -13.85 -14.42
C PHE A 570 2.68 -14.40 -14.80
N ILE A 571 1.69 -13.54 -14.61
CA ILE A 571 0.34 -13.66 -15.17
C ILE A 571 0.14 -12.51 -16.15
N SER A 572 -0.38 -12.84 -17.32
CA SER A 572 -0.78 -11.87 -18.33
C SER A 572 -2.24 -12.06 -18.66
N VAL A 573 -3.00 -10.96 -18.63
CA VAL A 573 -4.41 -10.93 -19.00
C VAL A 573 -4.66 -9.85 -20.07
N PRO A 574 -5.43 -10.15 -21.12
CA PRO A 574 -5.78 -9.17 -22.14
C PRO A 574 -6.85 -8.23 -21.59
N VAL A 575 -6.76 -6.94 -21.93
CA VAL A 575 -7.83 -5.95 -21.77
C VAL A 575 -8.57 -5.88 -23.09
N VAL A 576 -9.81 -6.35 -23.10
CA VAL A 576 -10.58 -6.61 -24.32
C VAL A 576 -11.75 -5.66 -24.45
N ILE A 577 -11.91 -5.09 -25.64
CA ILE A 577 -13.04 -4.21 -25.99
C ILE A 577 -13.56 -4.63 -27.35
N GLU A 578 -14.86 -4.89 -27.45
CA GLU A 578 -15.51 -5.37 -28.69
C GLU A 578 -14.78 -6.58 -29.31
N ASN A 579 -14.26 -7.48 -28.47
CA ASN A 579 -13.48 -8.67 -28.85
C ASN A 579 -12.08 -8.39 -29.44
N GLU A 580 -11.59 -7.15 -29.32
CA GLU A 580 -10.20 -6.77 -29.67
C GLU A 580 -9.36 -6.53 -28.41
N VAL A 581 -8.13 -7.04 -28.41
CA VAL A 581 -7.16 -6.77 -27.34
C VAL A 581 -6.60 -5.35 -27.53
N VAL A 582 -6.98 -4.43 -26.63
CA VAL A 582 -6.53 -3.03 -26.68
C VAL A 582 -5.33 -2.76 -25.78
N ALA A 583 -5.16 -3.58 -24.74
CA ALA A 583 -4.04 -3.53 -23.82
C ALA A 583 -3.74 -4.92 -23.27
N ILE A 584 -2.54 -5.10 -22.73
CA ILE A 584 -2.16 -6.30 -21.99
C ILE A 584 -1.69 -5.86 -20.61
N LEU A 585 -2.27 -6.48 -19.58
CA LEU A 585 -1.85 -6.32 -18.20
C LEU A 585 -0.97 -7.52 -17.83
N ILE A 586 0.29 -7.27 -17.51
CA ILE A 586 1.28 -8.29 -17.13
C ILE A 586 1.74 -7.99 -15.72
N THR A 587 1.68 -8.97 -14.83
CA THR A 587 2.13 -8.84 -13.45
C THR A 587 2.86 -10.08 -13.00
N GLY A 588 3.92 -9.93 -12.20
CA GLY A 588 4.73 -11.08 -11.85
C GLY A 588 5.75 -10.86 -10.73
N ARG A 589 6.59 -11.87 -10.58
CA ARG A 589 7.63 -11.99 -9.55
C ARG A 589 8.94 -12.47 -10.18
N MET A 590 10.06 -12.11 -9.56
CA MET A 590 11.41 -12.57 -9.88
C MET A 590 11.66 -14.01 -9.42
N GLU A 591 10.99 -14.42 -8.36
CA GLU A 591 11.02 -15.76 -7.78
C GLU A 591 9.60 -16.31 -7.72
N GLU A 592 9.44 -17.59 -8.07
CA GLU A 592 8.13 -18.21 -8.10
C GLU A 592 7.58 -18.44 -6.69
N MET A 593 8.42 -19.03 -5.83
CA MET A 593 8.09 -19.42 -4.46
C MET A 593 9.16 -18.86 -3.52
N PRO A 594 9.17 -17.54 -3.27
CA PRO A 594 9.95 -17.02 -2.14
C PRO A 594 9.40 -17.65 -0.85
N PRO A 595 10.19 -17.68 0.24
CA PRO A 595 9.86 -18.43 1.45
C PRO A 595 8.42 -18.28 1.91
N PHE A 596 7.82 -17.09 1.87
CA PHE A 596 6.49 -16.85 2.44
C PHE A 596 5.34 -16.72 1.42
N LEU A 597 5.54 -17.09 0.14
CA LEU A 597 4.48 -17.02 -0.87
C LEU A 597 4.33 -18.34 -1.62
N SER A 598 3.07 -18.73 -1.81
CA SER A 598 2.71 -19.81 -2.71
C SER A 598 2.94 -19.43 -4.17
N ARG A 599 3.08 -20.47 -5.00
CA ARG A 599 3.15 -20.36 -6.46
C ARG A 599 1.92 -19.64 -7.01
N LEU A 600 2.12 -18.85 -8.07
CA LEU A 600 1.05 -18.20 -8.82
C LEU A 600 0.04 -19.23 -9.34
N GLY A 601 -1.25 -18.99 -9.09
CA GLY A 601 -2.31 -19.96 -9.37
C GLY A 601 -3.50 -19.38 -10.15
N SER A 602 -4.49 -20.24 -10.43
CA SER A 602 -5.70 -19.85 -11.15
C SER A 602 -6.51 -18.76 -10.43
N SER A 603 -6.52 -18.73 -9.10
CA SER A 603 -7.19 -17.70 -8.30
C SER A 603 -6.62 -16.29 -8.56
N ASP A 604 -5.30 -16.19 -8.75
CA ASP A 604 -4.64 -14.93 -9.10
C ASP A 604 -5.02 -14.49 -10.52
N VAL A 605 -5.11 -15.45 -11.45
CA VAL A 605 -5.56 -15.23 -12.83
C VAL A 605 -7.00 -14.72 -12.87
N GLU A 606 -7.92 -15.36 -12.15
CA GLU A 606 -9.33 -14.97 -12.06
C GLU A 606 -9.47 -13.53 -11.53
N THR A 607 -8.70 -13.20 -10.49
CA THR A 607 -8.67 -11.84 -9.93
C THR A 607 -8.20 -10.81 -10.96
N LEU A 608 -7.14 -11.11 -11.70
CA LEU A 608 -6.59 -10.21 -12.73
C LEU A 608 -7.52 -10.06 -13.93
N GLN A 609 -8.22 -11.12 -14.34
CA GLN A 609 -9.22 -11.05 -15.40
C GLN A 609 -10.39 -10.14 -15.02
N ALA A 610 -10.84 -10.20 -13.76
CA ALA A 610 -11.86 -9.29 -13.25
C ALA A 610 -11.40 -7.82 -13.28
N ILE A 611 -10.15 -7.56 -12.88
CA ILE A 611 -9.57 -6.21 -12.92
C ILE A 611 -9.41 -5.73 -14.36
N SER A 612 -8.95 -6.59 -15.26
CA SER A 612 -8.85 -6.30 -16.69
C SER A 612 -10.20 -5.87 -17.28
N SER A 613 -11.27 -6.59 -16.93
CA SER A 613 -12.64 -6.27 -17.36
C SER A 613 -13.11 -4.90 -16.83
N LEU A 614 -12.74 -4.58 -15.59
CA LEU A 614 -13.01 -3.25 -15.01
C LEU A 614 -12.25 -2.15 -15.77
N LEU A 615 -10.97 -2.35 -16.07
CA LEU A 615 -10.14 -1.41 -16.83
C LEU A 615 -10.69 -1.20 -18.25
N ALA A 616 -11.13 -2.27 -18.92
CA ALA A 616 -11.77 -2.18 -20.23
C ALA A 616 -13.03 -1.30 -20.19
N THR A 617 -13.90 -1.52 -19.20
CA THR A 617 -15.14 -0.75 -19.02
C THR A 617 -14.86 0.75 -18.87
N VAL A 618 -13.84 1.09 -18.09
CA VAL A 618 -13.42 2.48 -17.86
C VAL A 618 -12.91 3.13 -19.13
N TRP A 619 -12.08 2.40 -19.89
CA TRP A 619 -11.53 2.88 -21.14
C TRP A 619 -12.63 3.15 -22.17
N VAL A 620 -13.63 2.25 -22.29
CA VAL A 620 -14.81 2.47 -23.14
C VAL A 620 -15.58 3.72 -22.70
N TYR A 621 -15.90 3.85 -21.41
CA TYR A 621 -16.68 4.97 -20.88
C TYR A 621 -16.02 6.33 -21.20
N ARG A 622 -14.69 6.41 -21.05
CA ARG A 622 -13.94 7.63 -21.35
C ARG A 622 -13.85 7.93 -22.84
N ARG A 623 -13.61 6.90 -23.67
CA ARG A 623 -13.60 7.06 -25.14
C ARG A 623 -14.94 7.58 -25.66
N LEU A 624 -16.06 7.13 -25.09
CA LEU A 624 -17.39 7.66 -25.38
C LEU A 624 -17.53 9.13 -24.94
N GLY A 625 -17.02 9.49 -23.76
CA GLY A 625 -17.00 10.86 -23.27
C GLY A 625 -16.22 11.81 -24.18
N ASP A 626 -15.02 11.42 -24.62
CA ASP A 626 -14.18 12.22 -25.51
C ASP A 626 -14.78 12.33 -26.92
N ALA A 627 -15.34 11.24 -27.46
CA ALA A 627 -16.07 11.27 -28.72
C ALA A 627 -17.29 12.20 -28.65
N THR A 628 -18.02 12.19 -27.53
CA THR A 628 -19.16 13.08 -27.31
C THR A 628 -18.71 14.54 -27.23
N LYS A 629 -17.62 14.83 -26.51
CA LYS A 629 -17.04 16.20 -26.49
C LYS A 629 -16.65 16.67 -27.87
N GLN A 630 -15.98 15.82 -28.66
CA GLN A 630 -15.56 16.16 -30.02
C GLN A 630 -16.76 16.36 -30.96
N ALA A 631 -17.81 15.55 -30.84
CA ALA A 631 -19.05 15.71 -31.60
C ALA A 631 -19.86 16.95 -31.20
N GLN A 632 -19.71 17.44 -29.96
CA GLN A 632 -20.40 18.62 -29.44
C GLN A 632 -19.59 19.92 -29.57
N SER A 633 -18.36 19.86 -30.07
CA SER A 633 -17.47 21.02 -30.18
C SER A 633 -17.26 21.45 -31.63
N ASP A 634 -16.93 22.72 -31.84
CA ASP A 634 -16.45 23.26 -33.11
C ASP A 634 -14.97 22.91 -33.30
N GLY A 635 -14.63 22.37 -34.47
CA GLY A 635 -13.30 21.82 -34.73
C GLY A 635 -12.16 22.83 -34.79
N LEU A 636 -12.46 24.13 -34.96
CA LEU A 636 -11.44 25.19 -34.98
C LEU A 636 -11.25 25.85 -33.61
N THR A 637 -12.35 26.09 -32.90
CA THR A 637 -12.35 26.91 -31.67
C THR A 637 -12.39 26.10 -30.38
N GLY A 638 -12.78 24.82 -30.44
CA GLY A 638 -13.00 23.97 -29.27
C GLY A 638 -14.14 24.42 -28.36
N LEU A 639 -14.94 25.42 -28.77
CA LEU A 639 -16.18 25.81 -28.11
C LEU A 639 -17.31 24.85 -28.49
N LEU A 640 -18.48 24.95 -27.83
CA LEU A 640 -19.66 24.22 -28.27
C LEU A 640 -19.99 24.56 -29.73
N ASN A 641 -20.40 23.57 -30.51
CA ASN A 641 -21.02 23.83 -31.82
C ASN A 641 -22.49 24.23 -31.65
N ARG A 642 -23.10 24.73 -32.74
CA ARG A 642 -24.49 25.21 -32.75
C ARG A 642 -25.49 24.23 -32.15
N GLY A 643 -25.45 22.97 -32.55
CA GLY A 643 -26.41 21.97 -32.10
C GLY A 643 -26.30 21.68 -30.60
N ALA A 644 -25.06 21.57 -30.09
CA ALA A 644 -24.82 21.36 -28.67
C ALA A 644 -25.21 22.57 -27.82
N PHE A 645 -24.98 23.79 -28.32
CA PHE A 645 -25.37 25.03 -27.65
C PHE A 645 -26.89 25.16 -27.54
N GLU A 646 -27.62 24.97 -28.64
CA GLU A 646 -29.07 25.07 -28.68
C GLU A 646 -29.74 24.14 -27.65
N MET A 647 -29.36 22.85 -27.67
CA MET A 647 -29.86 21.86 -26.72
C MET A 647 -29.61 22.30 -25.26
N ARG A 648 -28.37 22.67 -24.92
CA ARG A 648 -28.00 23.05 -23.55
C ARG A 648 -28.63 24.38 -23.12
N ALA A 649 -28.80 25.32 -24.05
CA ALA A 649 -29.46 26.60 -23.78
C ALA A 649 -30.95 26.40 -23.48
N MET A 650 -31.65 25.51 -24.22
CA MET A 650 -33.03 25.13 -23.92
C MET A 650 -33.17 24.53 -22.52
N GLU A 651 -32.28 23.61 -22.13
CA GLU A 651 -32.26 23.03 -20.77
C GLU A 651 -32.00 24.08 -19.69
N THR A 652 -31.05 24.99 -19.94
CA THR A 652 -30.68 26.05 -19.00
C THR A 652 -31.84 27.02 -18.78
N LEU A 653 -32.57 27.37 -19.84
CA LEU A 653 -33.76 28.21 -19.78
C LEU A 653 -34.89 27.53 -18.98
N GLN A 654 -35.20 26.26 -19.26
CA GLN A 654 -36.23 25.53 -18.54
C GLN A 654 -35.94 25.40 -17.04
N ARG A 655 -34.70 25.06 -16.68
CA ARG A 655 -34.27 24.96 -15.27
C ARG A 655 -34.34 26.31 -14.58
N SER A 656 -33.80 27.37 -15.20
CA SER A 656 -33.75 28.70 -14.58
C SER A 656 -35.14 29.31 -14.37
N LEU A 657 -36.09 29.06 -15.28
CA LEU A 657 -37.50 29.45 -15.09
C LEU A 657 -38.14 28.76 -13.88
N THR A 658 -37.81 27.49 -13.65
CA THR A 658 -38.29 26.73 -12.49
C THR A 658 -37.69 27.26 -11.19
N ASP A 659 -36.41 27.62 -11.21
CA ASP A 659 -35.66 28.12 -10.04
C ASP A 659 -35.88 29.63 -9.77
N GLY A 660 -36.64 30.33 -10.63
CA GLY A 660 -36.91 31.77 -10.51
C GLY A 660 -35.72 32.67 -10.87
N HIS A 661 -34.77 32.17 -11.67
CA HIS A 661 -33.59 32.90 -12.11
C HIS A 661 -33.70 33.38 -13.56
N GLY A 662 -33.20 34.59 -13.85
CA GLY A 662 -33.09 35.10 -15.21
C GLY A 662 -31.94 34.47 -16.00
N VAL A 663 -32.02 34.49 -17.32
CA VAL A 663 -30.99 33.98 -18.24
C VAL A 663 -30.72 35.02 -19.32
N MET A 664 -29.45 35.30 -19.60
CA MET A 664 -29.04 36.14 -20.72
C MET A 664 -28.65 35.25 -21.89
N LEU A 665 -29.19 35.54 -23.08
CA LEU A 665 -28.72 35.01 -24.35
C LEU A 665 -28.10 36.17 -25.16
N ALA A 666 -26.85 36.00 -25.59
CA ALA A 666 -26.17 36.97 -26.44
C ALA A 666 -25.68 36.31 -27.74
N ILE A 667 -25.86 37.00 -28.86
CA ILE A 667 -25.30 36.63 -30.17
C ILE A 667 -24.23 37.66 -30.51
N ILE A 668 -23.06 37.18 -30.93
CA ILE A 668 -21.85 37.95 -31.16
C ILE A 668 -21.42 37.72 -32.60
N ASP A 669 -21.11 38.79 -33.33
CA ASP A 669 -20.60 38.76 -34.68
C ASP A 669 -19.27 39.51 -34.76
N CYS A 670 -18.28 38.90 -35.41
CA CYS A 670 -16.99 39.52 -35.65
C CYS A 670 -17.10 40.52 -36.82
N ASP A 671 -16.99 41.81 -36.50
CA ASP A 671 -17.24 42.88 -37.48
C ASP A 671 -16.24 42.80 -38.65
N HIS A 672 -16.76 42.89 -39.86
CA HIS A 672 -15.95 42.89 -41.09
C HIS A 672 -15.04 41.66 -41.25
N PHE A 673 -15.36 40.51 -40.63
CA PHE A 673 -14.54 39.31 -40.70
C PHE A 673 -14.24 38.83 -42.14
N LYS A 674 -15.22 38.95 -43.05
CA LYS A 674 -14.99 38.66 -44.47
C LYS A 674 -13.87 39.51 -45.08
N LEU A 675 -13.77 40.79 -44.72
CA LEU A 675 -12.70 41.67 -45.20
C LEU A 675 -11.33 41.21 -44.67
N VAL A 676 -11.27 40.71 -43.43
CA VAL A 676 -10.04 40.12 -42.85
C VAL A 676 -9.60 38.91 -43.66
N ASN A 677 -10.53 38.00 -43.99
CA ASN A 677 -10.24 36.84 -44.84
C ASN A 677 -9.81 37.23 -46.25
N ASP A 678 -10.54 38.15 -46.89
CA ASP A 678 -10.29 38.57 -48.26
C ASP A 678 -8.94 39.33 -48.39
N THR A 679 -8.51 40.02 -47.33
CA THR A 679 -7.28 40.83 -47.32
C THR A 679 -6.05 40.06 -46.85
N TYR A 680 -6.19 39.22 -45.81
CA TYR A 680 -5.05 38.59 -45.11
C TYR A 680 -5.07 37.05 -45.15
N GLY A 681 -6.02 36.47 -45.87
CA GLY A 681 -6.17 35.03 -46.05
C GLY A 681 -6.87 34.31 -44.89
N HIS A 682 -7.42 33.14 -45.18
CA HIS A 682 -8.19 32.33 -44.23
C HIS A 682 -7.41 31.92 -42.98
N LEU A 683 -6.10 31.68 -43.07
CA LEU A 683 -5.28 31.35 -41.90
C LEU A 683 -5.23 32.49 -40.86
N THR A 684 -5.27 33.75 -41.32
CA THR A 684 -5.36 34.90 -40.42
C THR A 684 -6.76 34.99 -39.80
N GLY A 685 -7.80 34.71 -40.57
CA GLY A 685 -9.17 34.61 -40.06
C GLY A 685 -9.33 33.52 -39.00
N ASP A 686 -8.76 32.34 -39.24
CA ASP A 686 -8.79 31.22 -38.28
C ASP A 686 -8.14 31.60 -36.95
N LYS A 687 -6.99 32.30 -36.99
CA LYS A 687 -6.35 32.84 -35.78
C LYS A 687 -7.23 33.82 -35.03
N VAL A 688 -7.93 34.71 -35.74
CA VAL A 688 -8.87 35.67 -35.13
C VAL A 688 -10.01 34.92 -34.44
N LEU A 689 -10.56 33.88 -35.07
CA LEU A 689 -11.65 33.08 -34.48
C LEU A 689 -11.20 32.26 -33.26
N SER A 690 -10.03 31.62 -33.32
CA SER A 690 -9.48 30.89 -32.18
C SER A 690 -9.18 31.83 -31.00
N ALA A 691 -8.61 33.01 -31.27
CA ALA A 691 -8.36 34.00 -30.22
C ALA A 691 -9.65 34.57 -29.62
N LEU A 692 -10.71 34.74 -30.42
CA LEU A 692 -12.03 35.14 -29.90
C LEU A 692 -12.58 34.06 -28.99
N ALA A 693 -12.46 32.81 -29.38
CA ALA A 693 -12.89 31.69 -28.54
C ALA A 693 -12.16 31.63 -27.20
N ASP A 694 -10.85 31.85 -27.19
CA ASP A 694 -10.06 31.92 -25.96
C ASP A 694 -10.48 33.12 -25.10
N CYS A 695 -10.67 34.29 -25.70
CA CYS A 695 -11.15 35.49 -25.01
C CYS A 695 -12.52 35.26 -24.36
N LEU A 696 -13.44 34.60 -25.06
CA LEU A 696 -14.74 34.22 -24.50
C LEU A 696 -14.60 33.21 -23.35
N ARG A 697 -13.74 32.20 -23.50
CA ARG A 697 -13.53 31.17 -22.47
C ARG A 697 -12.95 31.74 -21.18
N GLU A 698 -12.02 32.69 -21.27
CA GLU A 698 -11.41 33.33 -20.10
C GLU A 698 -12.36 34.29 -19.37
N ASN A 699 -13.31 34.88 -20.09
CA ASN A 699 -14.25 35.84 -19.51
C ASN A 699 -15.52 35.18 -18.95
N PHE A 700 -15.83 33.93 -19.31
CA PHE A 700 -17.05 33.22 -18.88
C PHE A 700 -16.74 32.03 -17.97
N ARG A 701 -17.68 31.68 -17.09
CA ARG A 701 -17.50 30.59 -16.10
C ARG A 701 -17.65 29.23 -16.78
N GLN A 702 -17.17 28.18 -16.12
CA GLN A 702 -17.30 26.80 -16.62
C GLN A 702 -18.76 26.37 -16.85
N ASP A 703 -19.70 26.90 -16.07
CA ASP A 703 -21.14 26.64 -16.21
C ASP A 703 -21.85 27.56 -17.22
N ASP A 704 -21.18 28.60 -17.73
CA ASP A 704 -21.71 29.46 -18.78
C ASP A 704 -21.55 28.75 -20.13
N LEU A 705 -22.58 28.79 -20.98
CA LEU A 705 -22.52 28.19 -22.30
C LEU A 705 -21.91 29.18 -23.28
N VAL A 706 -20.82 28.79 -23.94
CA VAL A 706 -20.16 29.58 -24.99
C VAL A 706 -20.02 28.70 -26.24
N SER A 707 -20.41 29.23 -27.39
CA SER A 707 -20.47 28.48 -28.64
C SER A 707 -20.02 29.31 -29.83
N ARG A 708 -19.47 28.63 -30.84
CA ARG A 708 -19.45 29.13 -32.20
C ARG A 708 -20.64 28.53 -32.96
N ILE A 709 -21.54 29.40 -33.42
CA ILE A 709 -22.82 29.00 -34.03
C ILE A 709 -22.83 29.16 -35.56
N GLY A 710 -21.87 29.92 -36.10
CA GLY A 710 -21.74 30.21 -37.53
C GLY A 710 -20.26 30.38 -37.93
N GLY A 711 -20.03 30.98 -39.10
CA GLY A 711 -18.66 31.21 -39.60
C GLY A 711 -17.87 32.16 -38.70
N ASP A 712 -18.45 33.32 -38.42
CA ASP A 712 -17.93 34.42 -37.61
C ASP A 712 -18.85 34.79 -36.44
N GLU A 713 -19.84 33.94 -36.19
CA GLU A 713 -20.88 34.15 -35.19
C GLU A 713 -20.67 33.23 -33.96
N PHE A 714 -20.78 33.83 -32.79
CA PHE A 714 -20.67 33.18 -31.49
C PHE A 714 -21.93 33.45 -30.67
N ALA A 715 -22.19 32.57 -29.71
CA ALA A 715 -23.32 32.72 -28.79
C ALA A 715 -22.92 32.43 -27.36
N ILE A 716 -23.58 33.12 -26.44
CA ILE A 716 -23.40 32.97 -25.00
C ILE A 716 -24.76 32.80 -24.34
N CYS A 717 -24.90 31.82 -23.45
CA CYS A 717 -26.06 31.66 -22.59
C CYS A 717 -25.59 31.49 -21.14
N CYS A 718 -25.98 32.41 -20.25
CA CYS A 718 -25.57 32.37 -18.85
C CYS A 718 -26.68 32.79 -17.89
N LYS A 719 -26.61 32.26 -16.66
CA LYS A 719 -27.56 32.60 -15.58
C LYS A 719 -27.26 33.99 -15.01
N ILE A 720 -28.31 34.75 -14.72
CA ILE A 720 -28.20 36.09 -14.13
C ILE A 720 -28.18 35.96 -12.60
N SER A 721 -27.00 35.89 -12.01
CA SER A 721 -26.83 35.73 -10.56
C SER A 721 -26.74 37.05 -9.77
N SER A 722 -26.53 38.19 -10.43
CA SER A 722 -26.21 39.47 -9.78
C SER A 722 -26.99 40.66 -10.35
N GLY A 723 -28.18 40.39 -10.90
CA GLY A 723 -28.99 41.36 -11.65
C GLY A 723 -28.50 41.58 -13.09
N GLU A 724 -29.38 42.12 -13.94
CA GLU A 724 -29.13 42.29 -15.39
C GLU A 724 -27.91 43.19 -15.68
N THR A 725 -27.71 44.24 -14.87
CA THR A 725 -26.56 45.15 -15.00
C THR A 725 -25.21 44.41 -14.92
N GLY A 726 -25.13 43.34 -14.13
CA GLY A 726 -23.89 42.58 -13.96
C GLY A 726 -23.48 41.84 -15.23
N VAL A 727 -24.43 41.20 -15.92
CA VAL A 727 -24.16 40.49 -17.18
C VAL A 727 -23.95 41.45 -18.35
N ILE A 728 -24.66 42.58 -18.39
CA ILE A 728 -24.46 43.63 -19.40
C ILE A 728 -23.05 44.25 -19.27
N ASN A 729 -22.61 44.57 -18.06
CA ASN A 729 -21.25 45.08 -17.82
C ASN A 729 -20.17 44.08 -18.26
N LYS A 730 -20.43 42.78 -18.08
CA LYS A 730 -19.54 41.71 -18.54
C LYS A 730 -19.41 41.69 -20.07
N ILE A 731 -20.52 41.86 -20.80
CA ILE A 731 -20.54 41.97 -22.26
C ILE A 731 -19.85 43.26 -22.74
N ALA A 732 -20.11 44.39 -22.09
CA ALA A 732 -19.46 45.66 -22.41
C ALA A 732 -17.93 45.57 -22.27
N ARG A 733 -17.46 44.96 -21.17
CA ARG A 733 -16.03 44.71 -20.92
C ARG A 733 -15.42 43.77 -21.94
N LEU A 734 -16.14 42.71 -22.35
CA LEU A 734 -15.68 41.79 -23.40
C LEU A 734 -15.43 42.53 -24.71
N SER A 735 -16.38 43.36 -25.15
CA SER A 735 -16.25 44.17 -26.38
C SER A 735 -15.06 45.13 -26.28
N GLU A 736 -14.86 45.78 -25.14
CA GLU A 736 -13.70 46.66 -24.91
C GLU A 736 -12.36 45.91 -24.97
N ILE A 737 -12.26 44.76 -24.28
CA ILE A 737 -11.04 43.92 -24.30
C ILE A 737 -10.72 43.51 -25.73
N TRP A 738 -11.72 42.97 -26.45
CA TRP A 738 -11.52 42.48 -27.81
C TRP A 738 -11.07 43.57 -28.78
N SER A 739 -11.69 44.76 -28.73
CA SER A 739 -11.34 45.89 -29.60
C SER A 739 -9.88 46.34 -29.49
N LYS A 740 -9.21 45.99 -28.38
CA LYS A 740 -7.81 46.33 -28.10
C LYS A 740 -6.86 45.14 -28.31
N THR A 741 -7.36 43.96 -28.64
CA THR A 741 -6.55 42.76 -28.88
C THR A 741 -5.88 42.84 -30.26
N PRO A 742 -4.54 42.85 -30.35
CA PRO A 742 -3.82 42.89 -31.62
C PRO A 742 -3.70 41.49 -32.25
N PHE A 743 -3.77 41.41 -33.59
CA PHE A 743 -3.48 40.20 -34.36
C PHE A 743 -2.35 40.43 -35.34
N GLU A 744 -1.33 39.59 -35.31
CA GLU A 744 -0.26 39.60 -36.31
C GLU A 744 -0.67 38.79 -37.55
N THR A 745 -0.68 39.48 -38.69
CA THR A 745 -0.89 38.87 -40.01
C THR A 745 0.36 38.11 -40.46
N GLY A 746 0.22 37.19 -41.43
CA GLY A 746 1.37 36.48 -42.02
C GLY A 746 2.42 37.40 -42.66
N GLU A 747 2.06 38.67 -42.93
CA GLU A 747 2.96 39.71 -43.45
C GLU A 747 3.62 40.57 -42.35
N GLY A 748 3.42 40.26 -41.07
CA GLY A 748 3.98 41.01 -39.95
C GLY A 748 3.28 42.34 -39.63
N LYS A 749 2.09 42.60 -40.20
CA LYS A 749 1.25 43.75 -39.83
C LYS A 749 0.34 43.41 -38.66
N THR A 750 0.14 44.36 -37.75
CA THR A 750 -0.85 44.26 -36.67
C THR A 750 -2.21 44.78 -37.12
N ILE A 751 -3.25 43.98 -36.94
CA ILE A 751 -4.65 44.35 -37.18
C ILE A 751 -5.47 44.24 -35.89
N TYR A 752 -6.61 44.92 -35.86
CA TYR A 752 -7.59 44.87 -34.78
C TYR A 752 -8.95 44.49 -35.34
N SER A 753 -9.75 43.78 -34.55
CA SER A 753 -11.13 43.42 -34.89
C SER A 753 -12.08 43.90 -33.81
N THR A 754 -13.33 44.15 -34.17
CA THR A 754 -14.39 44.57 -33.24
C THR A 754 -15.55 43.59 -33.25
N LEU A 755 -16.44 43.68 -32.27
CA LEU A 755 -17.62 42.83 -32.17
C LEU A 755 -18.89 43.68 -32.20
N SER A 756 -19.90 43.19 -32.90
CA SER A 756 -21.28 43.58 -32.69
C SER A 756 -21.97 42.52 -31.84
N ILE A 757 -22.72 42.92 -30.81
CA ILE A 757 -23.35 41.98 -29.86
C ILE A 757 -24.83 42.32 -29.65
N GLY A 758 -25.71 41.35 -29.83
CA GLY A 758 -27.14 41.46 -29.52
C GLY A 758 -27.49 40.66 -28.28
N ILE A 759 -28.27 41.24 -27.37
CA ILE A 759 -28.61 40.65 -26.07
C ILE A 759 -30.13 40.55 -25.91
N ALA A 760 -30.61 39.39 -25.45
CA ALA A 760 -31.97 39.18 -24.98
C ALA A 760 -31.98 38.48 -23.61
N ILE A 761 -32.93 38.84 -22.75
CA ILE A 761 -32.99 38.43 -21.35
C ILE A 761 -34.31 37.71 -21.04
N SER A 762 -34.21 36.48 -20.56
CA SER A 762 -35.34 35.72 -20.02
C SER A 762 -35.60 36.10 -18.56
N PRO A 763 -36.87 36.25 -18.13
CA PRO A 763 -38.10 35.99 -18.90
C PRO A 763 -38.67 37.21 -19.65
N ALA A 764 -38.08 38.40 -19.49
CA ALA A 764 -38.64 39.67 -20.00
C ALA A 764 -38.81 39.68 -21.53
N ASP A 765 -37.80 39.20 -22.25
CA ASP A 765 -37.77 39.19 -23.72
C ASP A 765 -38.32 37.87 -24.29
N GLY A 766 -38.57 36.87 -23.45
CA GLY A 766 -39.10 35.57 -23.86
C GLY A 766 -38.66 34.43 -22.96
N THR A 767 -39.40 33.33 -23.00
CA THR A 767 -39.15 32.14 -22.16
C THR A 767 -38.72 30.91 -22.95
N ALA A 768 -38.77 30.97 -24.28
CA ALA A 768 -38.34 29.90 -25.19
C ALA A 768 -37.06 30.31 -25.93
N TYR A 769 -36.17 29.34 -26.19
CA TYR A 769 -34.89 29.56 -26.86
C TYR A 769 -35.06 30.28 -28.20
N ASP A 770 -35.90 29.76 -29.09
CA ASP A 770 -36.09 30.33 -30.44
C ASP A 770 -36.49 31.81 -30.41
N LYS A 771 -37.33 32.18 -29.43
CA LYS A 771 -37.78 33.56 -29.25
C LYS A 771 -36.66 34.47 -28.76
N LEU A 772 -35.90 34.03 -27.74
CA LEU A 772 -34.76 34.79 -27.24
C LEU A 772 -33.66 34.91 -28.29
N PHE A 773 -33.40 33.85 -29.05
CA PHE A 773 -32.42 33.85 -30.13
C PHE A 773 -32.81 34.87 -31.21
N HIS A 774 -34.08 34.86 -31.62
CA HIS A 774 -34.60 35.83 -32.58
C HIS A 774 -34.50 37.27 -32.07
N HIS A 775 -34.83 37.54 -30.81
CA HIS A 775 -34.72 38.87 -30.22
C HIS A 775 -33.27 39.35 -30.07
N ALA A 776 -32.36 38.45 -29.68
CA ALA A 776 -30.93 38.73 -29.64
C ALA A 776 -30.39 39.04 -31.04
N ASP A 777 -30.89 38.37 -32.08
CA ASP A 777 -30.50 38.63 -33.48
C ASP A 777 -31.00 40.00 -33.97
N ILE A 778 -32.23 40.39 -33.62
CA ILE A 778 -32.75 41.75 -33.88
C ILE A 778 -31.86 42.81 -33.21
N ALA A 779 -31.49 42.58 -31.94
CA ALA A 779 -30.60 43.48 -31.21
C ALA A 779 -29.20 43.52 -31.85
N LEU A 780 -28.66 42.40 -32.30
CA LEU A 780 -27.37 42.33 -33.00
C LEU A 780 -27.40 43.16 -34.29
N TYR A 781 -28.47 43.04 -35.07
CA TYR A 781 -28.66 43.81 -36.29
C TYR A 781 -28.70 45.32 -36.00
N LYS A 782 -29.36 45.74 -34.92
CA LYS A 782 -29.36 47.13 -34.45
C LYS A 782 -27.96 47.62 -34.09
N ALA A 783 -27.17 46.82 -33.36
CA ALA A 783 -25.78 47.15 -33.05
C ALA A 783 -24.93 47.36 -34.32
N LYS A 784 -25.15 46.53 -35.35
CA LYS A 784 -24.51 46.69 -36.67
C LYS A 784 -24.93 47.97 -37.39
N GLN A 785 -26.22 48.33 -37.35
CA GLN A 785 -26.73 49.56 -37.98
C GLN A 785 -26.23 50.84 -37.28
N GLN A 786 -26.09 50.80 -35.96
CA GLN A 786 -25.65 51.94 -35.15
C GLN A 786 -24.13 52.19 -35.23
N GLY A 787 -23.42 51.53 -36.14
CA GLY A 787 -21.99 51.79 -36.39
C GLY A 787 -21.03 50.67 -35.97
N ARG A 788 -21.53 49.50 -35.55
CA ARG A 788 -20.73 48.33 -35.10
C ARG A 788 -19.88 48.62 -33.85
N ASN A 789 -19.02 47.67 -33.44
CA ASN A 789 -18.17 47.78 -32.24
C ASN A 789 -18.93 48.16 -30.96
N GLN A 790 -20.09 47.53 -30.75
CA GLN A 790 -20.96 47.82 -29.62
C GLN A 790 -21.92 46.66 -29.35
N TYR A 791 -22.64 46.77 -28.24
CA TYR A 791 -23.74 45.88 -27.94
C TYR A 791 -25.08 46.63 -27.98
N ALA A 792 -26.16 45.91 -28.26
CA ALA A 792 -27.52 46.39 -28.09
C ALA A 792 -28.35 45.35 -27.33
N ILE A 793 -29.28 45.83 -26.52
CA ILE A 793 -30.25 45.01 -25.80
C ILE A 793 -31.58 45.10 -26.54
N TYR A 794 -32.30 43.99 -26.66
CA TYR A 794 -33.62 43.97 -27.26
C TYR A 794 -34.58 44.90 -26.51
N ASP A 795 -35.38 45.67 -27.26
CA ASP A 795 -36.43 46.53 -26.72
C ASP A 795 -37.67 46.38 -27.61
N ALA A 796 -38.76 45.87 -27.03
CA ALA A 796 -40.01 45.62 -27.73
C ALA A 796 -40.69 46.89 -28.27
N ASN A 797 -40.29 48.09 -27.81
CA ASN A 797 -40.86 49.36 -28.29
C ASN A 797 -40.26 49.85 -29.63
N ASP A 798 -39.14 49.25 -30.07
CA ASP A 798 -38.42 49.65 -31.30
C ASP A 798 -38.80 48.80 -32.53
N ASP A 799 -39.81 47.92 -32.43
CA ASP A 799 -40.24 46.99 -33.50
C ASP A 799 -40.99 47.66 -34.69
N GLY A 800 -40.78 48.95 -34.95
CA GLY A 800 -41.53 49.76 -35.92
C GLY A 800 -40.78 50.20 -37.18
N HIS A 801 -40.97 49.44 -38.27
CA HIS A 801 -40.73 49.75 -39.71
C HIS A 801 -39.32 49.53 -40.34
N SER A 802 -39.13 48.34 -40.92
CA SER A 802 -38.95 48.19 -42.37
C SER A 802 -39.16 46.72 -42.80
N SER A 803 -40.27 46.50 -43.50
CA SER A 803 -40.56 45.28 -44.25
C SER A 803 -39.76 45.22 -45.57
N LEU A 804 -39.48 43.98 -46.00
CA LEU A 804 -39.25 43.48 -47.38
C LEU A 804 -37.81 43.09 -47.81
N ILE A 805 -37.63 41.77 -48.01
CA ILE A 805 -37.07 41.05 -49.19
C ILE A 805 -35.62 41.45 -49.58
N ARG A 806 -34.59 40.61 -49.45
CA ARG A 806 -34.40 39.26 -50.02
C ARG A 806 -33.18 38.59 -49.39
#